data_AF-A0A959QEV5-F1
#
_entry.id   AF-A0A959QEV5-F1
#
_cell.length_a   1.000
_cell.length_b   1.000
_cell.length_c   1.000
_cell.angle_alpha   90.00
_cell.angle_beta   90.00
_cell.angle_gamma   90.00
#
_symmetry.space_group_name_H-M   'P 1'
#
loop_
_entity.id
_entity.type
_entity.pdbx_description
1 polymer ?
#
loop_
_entity_poly.entity_id
_entity_poly.type
_entity_poly.pdbx_seq_one_letter_code
_entity_poly.pdbx_strand_id
1 'polypeptide(L)'
;MSLMPAFSGLSFVLLTSMGFTQTTWYVTESGAGLKDGTSWANATEILQNAIDSSDAGDQIWVAVGTYYPSDSFEVNGTVGDESRDKTFYIDKNIQLYGGFTGGETDLSERDWSMHSSILHGDIDLNADTSNNSYHIMVINGPIDSSCIIDGFHLVGGNAKGGSLPRGGGAILNGTGNGNDCRPSFRNCTWSDNHADLGGAMYNRGFGAVCAPSIIDCIFKNNSSGGSGGAILNLASNNGSCAPTIINSIFIHNQAGSFGGAIHNLAENGDNSPSILNSVFTNNEASNAGGAIGNVVNGAGQSTPIITNSIIWANGDELASQGGATAIITHSIVLGSGGSGAGWNAPFGVDGGNNLDVDPMFVDTANQDFHLLLASPAINTGVNDSIPQKITTDLAGTNRILFGTVDIGAYEYFQCPEADQPIYVDSSSTSPLLTGLSWDSAFTDLQWAIDLACACPGEESASPIWVAKGTYYPSKNFDANEDGQLNNQGRERTFYMNKNLQLFGGFSGFETVAEQRDWQLNPTILSGDLDQDGEKSGQNAFHVTYIDGTTSAGKIDSSFSLDGFQVLLGNANGSSTSDNGRGAAIYMNGRSGNVCSPSISNCVFRSNAAIAEGGAIYSYGASGESSPSIINCSFIGNTASEGGAIYSSGGSGESSPSIINCSFIDNTASTGGALHNDGKFGVSLSVITNCSFLNCFASSSGGAIYNNGTGGMNTAKISNSIFWDNGDEIILQNAVSSLTNCIFDDGSPDGSVNLPPSMIDGGNNLDAYPLFADPANQDLRLLPYSPAINAGVNDSIPPGITTDLADTTRIIDGIVDIGAYEFPEGDCPRNPVLDERYSPLQGNYPAGMSITLSGVVDVLSTGNVILDAPTVHINPTFAVEHMGLLEVKQVGCE
;
A
#
# COMPACT_ATOMS: atom_id res chain seq x y z
N MET A 1 -9.75 60.57 40.19
CA MET A 1 -10.30 59.21 40.34
C MET A 1 -11.51 59.11 39.43
N SER A 2 -11.28 58.81 38.14
CA SER A 2 -12.27 58.34 37.16
C SER A 2 -11.58 58.25 35.80
N LEU A 3 -11.38 57.01 35.34
CA LEU A 3 -10.98 56.68 33.97
C LEU A 3 -12.20 56.84 33.06
N MET A 4 -12.03 57.52 31.92
CA MET A 4 -12.93 57.45 30.76
C MET A 4 -12.41 56.36 29.80
N PRO A 5 -13.28 55.58 29.12
CA PRO A 5 -12.86 54.57 28.17
C PRO A 5 -12.67 55.17 26.77
N ALA A 6 -11.60 54.74 26.09
CA ALA A 6 -11.35 55.03 24.68
C ALA A 6 -12.04 53.97 23.80
N PHE A 7 -12.86 54.42 22.86
CA PHE A 7 -13.37 53.62 21.75
C PHE A 7 -12.25 53.49 20.70
N SER A 8 -11.81 52.27 20.40
CA SER A 8 -11.01 51.96 19.21
C SER A 8 -11.90 51.30 18.16
N GLY A 9 -12.17 52.01 17.06
CA GLY A 9 -12.83 51.45 15.88
C GLY A 9 -11.88 50.55 15.11
N LEU A 10 -12.21 49.26 15.00
CA LEU A 10 -11.62 48.34 14.04
C LEU A 10 -12.16 48.69 12.64
N SER A 11 -11.29 49.16 11.73
CA SER A 11 -11.55 49.07 10.29
C SER A 11 -11.26 47.65 9.84
N PHE A 12 -12.30 46.91 9.47
CA PHE A 12 -12.18 45.69 8.67
C PHE A 12 -11.75 46.08 7.27
N VAL A 13 -10.47 45.90 6.94
CA VAL A 13 -10.03 45.85 5.54
C VAL A 13 -10.39 44.45 5.04
N LEU A 14 -11.43 44.36 4.21
CA LEU A 14 -11.71 43.17 3.41
C LEU A 14 -10.55 43.02 2.41
N LEU A 15 -9.54 42.20 2.74
CA LEU A 15 -8.63 41.67 1.72
C LEU A 15 -9.44 40.65 0.91
N THR A 16 -9.95 41.08 -0.23
CA THR A 16 -10.35 40.16 -1.29
C THR A 16 -9.08 39.48 -1.78
N SER A 17 -8.86 38.22 -1.39
CA SER A 17 -7.89 37.36 -2.06
C SER A 17 -8.40 37.13 -3.49
N MET A 18 -7.86 37.87 -4.45
CA MET A 18 -7.93 37.45 -5.84
C MET A 18 -7.12 36.15 -5.92
N GLY A 19 -7.80 35.01 -5.95
CA GLY A 19 -7.16 33.76 -6.33
C GLY A 19 -6.75 33.90 -7.80
N PHE A 20 -5.45 34.05 -8.06
CA PHE A 20 -4.94 33.87 -9.40
C PHE A 20 -5.14 32.40 -9.76
N THR A 21 -5.90 32.14 -10.82
CA THR A 21 -6.04 30.81 -11.39
C THR A 21 -4.72 30.48 -12.09
N GLN A 22 -4.05 29.41 -11.67
CA GLN A 22 -2.86 28.87 -12.33
C GLN A 22 -3.18 28.57 -13.80
N THR A 23 -2.41 29.13 -14.73
CA THR A 23 -2.57 28.89 -16.18
C THR A 23 -1.60 27.80 -16.63
N THR A 24 -2.04 26.95 -17.56
CA THR A 24 -1.19 25.95 -18.22
C THR A 24 -0.90 26.39 -19.65
N TRP A 25 0.38 26.43 -20.01
CA TRP A 25 0.89 26.74 -21.34
C TRP A 25 1.39 25.48 -22.03
N TYR A 26 1.15 25.37 -23.34
CA TYR A 26 1.42 24.14 -24.10
C TYR A 26 2.44 24.37 -25.21
N VAL A 27 3.44 23.49 -25.29
CA VAL A 27 4.57 23.60 -26.22
C VAL A 27 4.79 22.30 -26.97
N THR A 28 4.86 22.36 -28.30
CA THR A 28 5.17 21.21 -29.19
C THR A 28 6.29 21.60 -30.15
N GLU A 29 7.10 20.64 -30.61
CA GLU A 29 8.27 20.91 -31.46
C GLU A 29 7.94 21.73 -32.72
N SER A 30 6.76 21.51 -33.33
CA SER A 30 6.31 22.22 -34.54
C SER A 30 5.24 23.28 -34.29
N GLY A 31 4.79 23.44 -33.04
CA GLY A 31 3.58 24.19 -32.70
C GLY A 31 2.31 23.58 -33.30
N ALA A 32 1.17 24.15 -32.93
CA ALA A 32 -0.14 23.78 -33.44
C ALA A 32 -1.06 25.01 -33.54
N GLY A 33 -2.04 24.96 -34.46
CA GLY A 33 -3.11 25.94 -34.56
C GLY A 33 -2.64 27.40 -34.59
N LEU A 34 -3.15 28.21 -33.66
CA LEU A 34 -2.81 29.63 -33.52
C LEU A 34 -1.40 29.89 -32.94
N LYS A 35 -0.75 28.85 -32.40
CA LYS A 35 0.58 28.91 -31.75
C LYS A 35 0.68 29.90 -30.58
N ASP A 36 -0.44 30.15 -29.90
CA ASP A 36 -0.54 31.03 -28.74
C ASP A 36 -0.27 30.33 -27.41
N GLY A 37 -0.09 29.00 -27.41
CA GLY A 37 0.22 28.21 -26.23
C GLY A 37 -0.96 27.94 -25.31
N THR A 38 -2.20 28.29 -25.69
CA THR A 38 -3.38 28.22 -24.81
C THR A 38 -3.98 26.83 -24.64
N SER A 39 -3.61 25.87 -25.51
CA SER A 39 -4.03 24.47 -25.48
C SER A 39 -3.09 23.64 -26.34
N TRP A 40 -3.12 22.31 -26.25
CA TRP A 40 -2.42 21.44 -27.19
C TRP A 40 -2.76 21.73 -28.66
N ALA A 41 -4.02 22.05 -28.97
CA ALA A 41 -4.45 22.39 -30.33
C ALA A 41 -3.89 23.73 -30.85
N ASN A 42 -3.47 24.61 -29.94
CA ASN A 42 -2.86 25.92 -30.25
C ASN A 42 -1.44 26.05 -29.67
N ALA A 43 -0.75 24.92 -29.44
CA ALA A 43 0.55 24.90 -28.77
C ALA A 43 1.57 25.78 -29.49
N THR A 44 2.40 26.50 -28.73
CA THR A 44 3.49 27.29 -29.33
C THR A 44 4.67 26.38 -29.71
N GLU A 45 5.44 26.80 -30.71
CA GLU A 45 6.67 26.11 -31.13
C GLU A 45 7.93 26.66 -30.46
N ILE A 46 7.81 27.81 -29.80
CA ILE A 46 8.92 28.51 -29.17
C ILE A 46 8.72 28.42 -27.66
N LEU A 47 9.51 27.57 -27.00
CA LEU A 47 9.43 27.39 -25.55
C LEU A 47 9.65 28.71 -24.78
N GLN A 48 10.57 29.57 -25.24
CA GLN A 48 10.81 30.86 -24.60
C GLN A 48 9.56 31.75 -24.61
N ASN A 49 8.73 31.72 -25.65
CA ASN A 49 7.48 32.49 -25.68
C ASN A 49 6.51 32.06 -24.57
N ALA A 50 6.43 30.76 -24.27
CA ALA A 50 5.62 30.25 -23.18
C ALA A 50 6.18 30.71 -21.82
N ILE A 51 7.51 30.65 -21.64
CA ILE A 51 8.18 31.15 -20.44
C ILE A 51 7.90 32.65 -20.24
N ASP A 52 8.06 33.46 -21.30
CA ASP A 52 7.86 34.90 -21.25
C ASP A 52 6.40 35.27 -20.94
N SER A 53 5.45 34.53 -21.52
CA SER A 53 4.01 34.77 -21.35
C SER A 53 3.46 34.27 -20.01
N SER A 54 4.14 33.32 -19.36
CA SER A 54 3.70 32.74 -18.08
C SER A 54 3.87 33.71 -16.90
N ASP A 55 2.94 33.64 -15.95
CA ASP A 55 3.04 34.30 -14.66
C ASP A 55 3.65 33.37 -13.59
N ALA A 56 4.12 33.94 -12.47
CA ALA A 56 4.60 33.12 -11.36
C ALA A 56 3.49 32.20 -10.83
N GLY A 57 3.79 30.90 -10.73
CA GLY A 57 2.87 29.83 -10.38
C GLY A 57 2.35 29.05 -11.58
N ASP A 58 2.43 29.56 -12.80
CA ASP A 58 1.95 28.89 -14.01
C ASP A 58 2.72 27.60 -14.32
N GLN A 59 2.05 26.71 -15.06
CA GLN A 59 2.65 25.49 -15.61
C GLN A 59 2.93 25.65 -17.10
N ILE A 60 4.01 25.00 -17.56
CA ILE A 60 4.36 24.87 -18.97
C ILE A 60 4.56 23.39 -19.27
N TRP A 61 3.69 22.83 -20.12
CA TRP A 61 3.72 21.44 -20.54
C TRP A 61 4.39 21.33 -21.90
N VAL A 62 5.47 20.57 -21.95
CA VAL A 62 6.32 20.43 -23.13
C VAL A 62 6.23 19.00 -23.64
N ALA A 63 5.79 18.86 -24.88
CA ALA A 63 5.71 17.56 -25.53
C ALA A 63 7.09 16.96 -25.82
N VAL A 64 7.10 15.69 -26.21
CA VAL A 64 8.24 15.00 -26.78
C VAL A 64 8.75 15.77 -27.99
N GLY A 65 10.06 15.96 -28.07
CA GLY A 65 10.70 16.76 -29.11
C GLY A 65 11.99 17.42 -28.66
N THR A 66 12.68 18.07 -29.60
CA THR A 66 13.90 18.82 -29.31
C THR A 66 13.66 20.32 -29.44
N TYR A 67 14.00 21.05 -28.39
CA TYR A 67 13.76 22.48 -28.26
C TYR A 67 15.09 23.21 -28.13
N TYR A 68 15.23 24.27 -28.93
CA TYR A 68 16.45 25.05 -29.03
C TYR A 68 16.23 26.46 -28.47
N PRO A 69 17.20 27.02 -27.74
CA PRO A 69 17.14 28.41 -27.33
C PRO A 69 16.96 29.37 -28.52
N SER A 70 15.93 30.21 -28.48
CA SER A 70 15.63 31.17 -29.55
C SER A 70 16.09 32.60 -29.24
N ASP A 71 16.11 32.96 -27.95
CA ASP A 71 16.27 34.34 -27.51
C ASP A 71 17.65 34.56 -26.89
N SER A 72 18.27 35.68 -27.23
CA SER A 72 19.62 36.00 -26.77
C SER A 72 19.59 36.74 -25.44
N PHE A 73 20.36 36.25 -24.48
CA PHE A 73 20.61 36.97 -23.24
C PHE A 73 21.78 37.96 -23.44
N GLU A 74 21.53 39.26 -23.25
CA GLU A 74 22.59 40.27 -23.40
C GLU A 74 23.60 40.24 -22.25
N VAL A 75 24.86 39.92 -22.56
CA VAL A 75 26.01 40.35 -21.76
C VAL A 75 26.74 41.44 -22.54
N ASN A 76 26.29 42.70 -22.42
CA ASN A 76 26.89 43.94 -22.97
C ASN A 76 26.44 44.45 -24.37
N GLY A 77 25.16 44.33 -24.74
CA GLY A 77 24.56 45.30 -25.68
C GLY A 77 24.92 45.20 -27.16
N THR A 78 25.31 44.04 -27.69
CA THR A 78 25.34 43.82 -29.15
C THR A 78 25.08 42.36 -29.46
N VAL A 79 23.98 42.06 -30.16
CA VAL A 79 23.63 40.69 -30.56
C VAL A 79 23.28 40.67 -32.05
N GLY A 80 23.82 39.70 -32.79
CA GLY A 80 23.31 39.28 -34.11
C GLY A 80 22.62 37.93 -34.02
N ASP A 81 21.78 37.59 -35.01
CA ASP A 81 20.89 36.41 -35.02
C ASP A 81 21.58 35.03 -34.88
N GLU A 82 22.93 34.98 -34.96
CA GLU A 82 23.79 33.79 -34.80
C GLU A 82 24.60 33.81 -33.48
N SER A 83 24.20 34.60 -32.48
CA SER A 83 24.94 34.64 -31.20
C SER A 83 24.79 33.34 -30.40
N ARG A 84 25.90 32.88 -29.84
CA ARG A 84 25.97 31.77 -28.87
C ARG A 84 25.39 32.13 -27.50
N ASP A 85 24.90 33.35 -27.33
CA ASP A 85 24.24 33.83 -26.11
C ASP A 85 22.75 33.43 -26.01
N LYS A 86 22.22 32.66 -26.97
CA LYS A 86 20.83 32.18 -26.92
C LYS A 86 20.62 31.20 -25.77
N THR A 87 19.66 31.43 -24.89
CA THR A 87 19.38 30.59 -23.71
C THR A 87 17.89 30.50 -23.43
N PHE A 88 17.44 29.44 -22.75
CA PHE A 88 16.18 29.48 -22.04
C PHE A 88 16.35 30.30 -20.76
N TYR A 89 15.67 31.44 -20.68
CA TYR A 89 15.82 32.40 -19.58
C TYR A 89 14.64 32.33 -18.62
N ILE A 90 14.92 32.09 -17.33
CA ILE A 90 13.91 31.99 -16.27
C ILE A 90 14.26 32.98 -15.14
N ASP A 91 13.33 33.88 -14.85
CA ASP A 91 13.44 34.91 -13.79
C ASP A 91 12.18 34.99 -12.89
N LYS A 92 11.32 33.98 -12.98
CA LYS A 92 10.06 33.86 -12.25
C LYS A 92 9.81 32.42 -11.82
N ASN A 93 9.02 32.25 -10.76
CA ASN A 93 8.69 30.95 -10.20
C ASN A 93 7.64 30.21 -11.06
N ILE A 94 8.08 29.53 -12.12
CA ILE A 94 7.23 28.74 -13.03
C ILE A 94 7.49 27.24 -12.89
N GLN A 95 6.53 26.42 -13.32
CA GLN A 95 6.65 24.96 -13.31
C GLN A 95 6.73 24.43 -14.73
N LEU A 96 7.92 24.03 -15.15
CA LEU A 96 8.23 23.51 -16.47
C LEU A 96 8.27 21.98 -16.41
N TYR A 97 7.36 21.31 -17.14
CA TYR A 97 7.20 19.87 -17.18
C TYR A 97 7.41 19.32 -18.61
N GLY A 98 8.33 18.38 -18.77
CA GLY A 98 8.62 17.69 -20.03
C GLY A 98 8.07 16.27 -20.04
N GLY A 99 7.86 15.70 -21.22
CA GLY A 99 7.46 14.30 -21.40
C GLY A 99 5.99 14.03 -21.62
N PHE A 100 5.34 14.98 -22.28
CA PHE A 100 3.99 14.81 -22.82
C PHE A 100 4.04 14.31 -24.27
N THR A 101 2.97 13.68 -24.73
CA THR A 101 2.74 13.34 -26.15
C THR A 101 2.01 14.46 -26.90
N GLY A 102 1.31 15.34 -26.19
CA GLY A 102 0.59 16.49 -26.74
C GLY A 102 -0.92 16.31 -26.83
N GLY A 103 -1.51 15.47 -25.97
CA GLY A 103 -2.95 15.21 -25.91
C GLY A 103 -3.51 15.09 -24.49
N GLU A 104 -2.64 15.21 -23.49
CA GLU A 104 -2.95 14.99 -22.09
C GLU A 104 -3.86 16.09 -21.54
N THR A 105 -4.79 15.71 -20.66
CA THR A 105 -5.67 16.61 -19.92
C THR A 105 -5.25 16.82 -18.48
N ASP A 106 -4.43 15.93 -17.92
CA ASP A 106 -3.96 15.96 -16.54
C ASP A 106 -2.45 15.69 -16.43
N LEU A 107 -1.79 16.30 -15.44
CA LEU A 107 -0.34 16.18 -15.24
C LEU A 107 0.10 14.72 -14.97
N SER A 108 -0.77 13.90 -14.37
CA SER A 108 -0.50 12.49 -14.07
C SER A 108 -0.49 11.59 -15.30
N GLU A 109 -0.99 12.05 -16.45
CA GLU A 109 -0.95 11.30 -17.71
C GLU A 109 0.44 11.36 -18.38
N ARG A 110 1.33 12.24 -17.88
CA ARG A 110 2.70 12.43 -18.38
C ARG A 110 3.57 11.21 -18.07
N ASP A 111 4.33 10.76 -19.07
CA ASP A 111 5.35 9.72 -18.92
C ASP A 111 6.68 10.23 -19.48
N TRP A 112 7.48 10.84 -18.60
CA TRP A 112 8.78 11.41 -18.94
C TRP A 112 9.87 10.36 -19.15
N SER A 113 9.64 9.12 -18.73
CA SER A 113 10.59 8.03 -18.92
C SER A 113 10.55 7.52 -20.38
N MET A 114 9.37 7.52 -20.98
CA MET A 114 9.13 7.07 -22.36
C MET A 114 9.10 8.21 -23.38
N HIS A 115 8.69 9.42 -22.98
CA HIS A 115 8.56 10.57 -23.85
C HIS A 115 9.58 11.63 -23.46
N SER A 116 10.69 11.75 -24.20
CA SER A 116 11.77 12.68 -23.85
C SER A 116 11.54 14.08 -24.43
N SER A 117 11.51 15.10 -23.57
CA SER A 117 11.62 16.50 -23.98
C SER A 117 13.07 16.97 -23.83
N ILE A 118 13.69 17.35 -24.93
CA ILE A 118 15.13 17.65 -24.99
C ILE A 118 15.34 19.16 -25.13
N LEU A 119 16.11 19.77 -24.22
CA LEU A 119 16.60 21.14 -24.34
C LEU A 119 18.04 21.09 -24.86
N HIS A 120 18.24 21.52 -26.12
CA HIS A 120 19.51 21.30 -26.82
C HIS A 120 20.24 22.61 -27.13
N GLY A 121 21.54 22.63 -26.88
CA GLY A 121 22.40 23.78 -27.18
C GLY A 121 22.79 23.96 -28.66
N ASP A 122 22.44 23.06 -29.58
CA ASP A 122 22.89 23.10 -31.00
C ASP A 122 22.00 24.08 -31.79
N ILE A 123 22.24 25.37 -31.55
CA ILE A 123 21.42 26.46 -32.09
C ILE A 123 21.63 26.70 -33.59
N ASP A 124 22.68 26.16 -34.20
CA ASP A 124 22.94 26.23 -35.65
C ASP A 124 22.67 24.90 -36.38
N LEU A 125 22.22 23.87 -35.66
CA LEU A 125 21.69 22.60 -36.17
C LEU A 125 22.69 21.85 -37.06
N ASN A 126 23.97 21.95 -36.74
CA ASN A 126 25.06 21.39 -37.55
C ASN A 126 25.66 20.11 -36.94
N ALA A 127 25.18 19.68 -35.77
CA ALA A 127 25.66 18.54 -34.98
C ALA A 127 27.13 18.62 -34.55
N ASP A 128 27.72 19.82 -34.56
CA ASP A 128 29.04 20.14 -34.02
C ASP A 128 28.91 21.08 -32.83
N THR A 129 29.74 20.86 -31.81
CA THR A 129 29.64 21.60 -30.54
C THR A 129 30.23 23.01 -30.60
N SER A 130 30.98 23.37 -31.64
CA SER A 130 31.78 24.61 -31.68
C SER A 130 30.94 25.89 -31.57
N ASN A 131 29.74 25.88 -32.14
CA ASN A 131 28.83 27.02 -32.18
C ASN A 131 27.57 26.83 -31.32
N ASN A 132 27.54 25.77 -30.50
CA ASN A 132 26.45 25.57 -29.56
C ASN A 132 26.34 26.76 -28.62
N SER A 133 25.14 27.00 -28.12
CA SER A 133 24.90 27.97 -27.07
C SER A 133 25.89 27.79 -25.92
N TYR A 134 26.34 28.91 -25.35
CA TYR A 134 27.17 28.89 -24.15
C TYR A 134 26.42 28.26 -22.97
N HIS A 135 25.13 28.56 -22.83
CA HIS A 135 24.27 28.12 -21.73
C HIS A 135 22.92 27.69 -22.30
N ILE A 136 22.53 26.44 -22.10
CA ILE A 136 21.18 25.99 -22.48
C ILE A 136 20.14 26.77 -21.66
N MET A 137 20.41 26.97 -20.36
CA MET A 137 19.49 27.60 -19.42
C MET A 137 20.19 28.61 -18.50
N VAL A 138 19.52 29.74 -18.22
CA VAL A 138 19.95 30.72 -17.23
C VAL A 138 18.78 31.01 -16.28
N ILE A 139 19.02 30.81 -14.98
CA ILE A 139 18.06 31.07 -13.91
C ILE A 139 18.63 32.15 -12.98
N ASN A 140 17.97 33.30 -12.93
CA ASN A 140 18.36 34.41 -12.07
C ASN A 140 17.37 34.61 -10.92
N GLY A 141 17.89 34.72 -9.70
CA GLY A 141 17.06 35.03 -8.52
C GLY A 141 16.40 36.43 -8.63
N PRO A 142 15.26 36.65 -7.94
CA PRO A 142 14.69 35.80 -6.89
C PRO A 142 13.89 34.60 -7.41
N ILE A 143 14.31 33.39 -7.04
CA ILE A 143 13.67 32.11 -7.37
C ILE A 143 13.62 31.25 -6.12
N ASP A 144 12.46 30.66 -5.84
CA ASP A 144 12.26 29.70 -4.76
C ASP A 144 11.94 28.28 -5.29
N SER A 145 11.69 27.35 -4.37
CA SER A 145 11.46 25.93 -4.67
C SER A 145 10.15 25.63 -5.41
N SER A 146 9.28 26.63 -5.61
CA SER A 146 8.11 26.52 -6.48
C SER A 146 8.46 26.63 -7.97
N CYS A 147 9.66 27.12 -8.31
CA CYS A 147 10.20 26.96 -9.65
C CYS A 147 10.64 25.51 -9.85
N ILE A 148 9.94 24.79 -10.73
CA ILE A 148 10.14 23.36 -10.98
C ILE A 148 10.58 23.16 -12.43
N ILE A 149 11.62 22.36 -12.64
CA ILE A 149 12.05 21.87 -13.95
C ILE A 149 12.07 20.35 -13.84
N ASP A 150 11.17 19.67 -14.54
CA ASP A 150 10.91 18.25 -14.35
C ASP A 150 10.82 17.49 -15.67
N GLY A 151 11.62 16.42 -15.82
CA GLY A 151 11.52 15.49 -16.95
C GLY A 151 12.21 15.96 -18.24
N PHE A 152 13.29 16.73 -18.13
CA PHE A 152 14.04 17.24 -19.30
C PHE A 152 15.40 16.57 -19.47
N HIS A 153 15.80 16.40 -20.73
CA HIS A 153 17.19 16.13 -21.10
C HIS A 153 17.87 17.41 -21.58
N LEU A 154 18.85 17.92 -20.84
CA LEU A 154 19.65 19.09 -21.20
C LEU A 154 20.99 18.66 -21.79
N VAL A 155 21.22 19.00 -23.06
CA VAL A 155 22.34 18.46 -23.84
C VAL A 155 23.06 19.48 -24.72
N GLY A 156 24.39 19.36 -24.76
CA GLY A 156 25.23 20.00 -25.77
C GLY A 156 25.54 21.48 -25.54
N GLY A 157 25.33 22.03 -24.35
CA GLY A 157 25.78 23.40 -24.06
C GLY A 157 27.32 23.51 -24.01
N ASN A 158 27.90 24.60 -24.50
CA ASN A 158 29.36 24.73 -24.63
C ASN A 158 29.90 26.12 -24.23
N ALA A 159 30.18 26.34 -22.94
CA ALA A 159 30.71 27.60 -22.44
C ALA A 159 32.24 27.79 -22.64
N LYS A 160 32.90 27.11 -23.59
CA LYS A 160 34.37 27.23 -23.75
C LYS A 160 34.80 28.51 -24.45
N GLY A 161 35.77 29.22 -23.86
CA GLY A 161 36.42 30.39 -24.49
C GLY A 161 35.54 31.61 -24.70
N GLY A 162 34.32 31.61 -24.13
CA GLY A 162 33.35 32.70 -24.20
C GLY A 162 33.57 33.82 -23.17
N SER A 163 32.69 34.82 -23.17
CA SER A 163 32.70 35.95 -22.23
C SER A 163 32.31 35.56 -20.79
N LEU A 164 31.50 34.50 -20.65
CA LEU A 164 31.14 33.85 -19.38
C LEU A 164 31.43 32.35 -19.47
N PRO A 165 32.67 31.91 -19.21
CA PRO A 165 33.07 30.53 -19.53
C PRO A 165 32.63 29.51 -18.45
N ARG A 166 31.36 29.54 -18.03
CA ARG A 166 30.84 28.80 -16.86
C ARG A 166 29.46 28.23 -17.16
N GLY A 167 29.12 27.03 -16.68
CA GLY A 167 27.75 26.49 -16.76
C GLY A 167 27.32 26.17 -18.19
N GLY A 168 27.90 25.14 -18.81
CA GLY A 168 27.59 24.78 -20.20
C GLY A 168 26.10 24.43 -20.39
N GLY A 169 25.57 23.58 -19.51
CA GLY A 169 24.13 23.33 -19.44
C GLY A 169 23.37 24.52 -18.84
N ALA A 170 23.62 24.83 -17.57
CA ALA A 170 22.90 25.88 -16.86
C ALA A 170 23.75 26.77 -15.95
N ILE A 171 23.31 28.03 -15.82
CA ILE A 171 23.76 28.97 -14.80
C ILE A 171 22.63 29.27 -13.83
N LEU A 172 22.90 29.13 -12.53
CA LEU A 172 22.00 29.54 -11.45
C LEU A 172 22.65 30.65 -10.64
N ASN A 173 22.06 31.85 -10.68
CA ASN A 173 22.61 33.03 -10.03
C ASN A 173 21.77 33.49 -8.84
N GLY A 174 22.29 33.28 -7.64
CA GLY A 174 21.88 34.01 -6.44
C GLY A 174 22.83 35.20 -6.21
N THR A 175 22.53 36.37 -6.77
CA THR A 175 23.46 37.52 -6.74
C THR A 175 22.84 38.77 -6.11
N GLY A 176 23.38 39.20 -4.97
CA GLY A 176 22.94 40.39 -4.26
C GLY A 176 21.72 40.18 -3.35
N ASN A 177 21.58 41.05 -2.36
CA ASN A 177 20.57 40.90 -1.30
C ASN A 177 19.14 40.83 -1.86
N GLY A 178 18.40 39.79 -1.48
CA GLY A 178 17.02 39.55 -1.91
C GLY A 178 16.87 38.73 -3.20
N ASN A 179 17.96 38.35 -3.85
CA ASN A 179 17.95 37.59 -5.11
C ASN A 179 18.41 36.14 -4.91
N ASP A 180 17.87 35.44 -3.92
CA ASP A 180 18.16 34.01 -3.72
C ASP A 180 17.71 33.20 -4.95
N CYS A 181 18.41 32.11 -5.27
CA CYS A 181 18.07 31.23 -6.39
C CYS A 181 17.99 29.77 -5.90
N ARG A 182 16.76 29.23 -5.82
CA ARG A 182 16.48 27.92 -5.22
C ARG A 182 15.51 27.05 -6.07
N PRO A 183 15.73 26.88 -7.39
CA PRO A 183 14.87 26.06 -8.22
C PRO A 183 14.95 24.57 -7.85
N SER A 184 13.95 23.79 -8.28
CA SER A 184 13.89 22.33 -8.13
C SER A 184 14.01 21.64 -9.49
N PHE A 185 15.07 20.86 -9.68
CA PHE A 185 15.25 19.96 -10.82
C PHE A 185 14.85 18.53 -10.42
N ARG A 186 14.01 17.88 -11.23
CA ARG A 186 13.50 16.52 -10.99
C ARG A 186 13.56 15.71 -12.28
N ASN A 187 13.91 14.42 -12.20
CA ASN A 187 13.84 13.53 -13.36
C ASN A 187 14.62 14.05 -14.59
N CYS A 188 15.70 14.82 -14.36
CA CYS A 188 16.43 15.49 -15.43
C CYS A 188 17.72 14.75 -15.77
N THR A 189 18.01 14.64 -17.06
CA THR A 189 19.31 14.17 -17.54
C THR A 189 20.13 15.33 -18.06
N TRP A 190 21.39 15.44 -17.64
CA TRP A 190 22.36 16.42 -18.09
C TRP A 190 23.50 15.69 -18.78
N SER A 191 23.63 15.84 -20.09
CA SER A 191 24.71 15.15 -20.81
C SER A 191 25.47 15.99 -21.81
N ASP A 192 26.74 15.63 -21.98
CA ASP A 192 27.59 16.14 -23.05
C ASP A 192 27.70 17.67 -23.07
N ASN A 193 27.62 18.29 -21.88
CA ASN A 193 27.79 19.72 -21.71
C ASN A 193 29.24 20.06 -21.36
N HIS A 194 29.74 21.17 -21.91
CA HIS A 194 31.13 21.60 -21.77
C HIS A 194 31.23 23.05 -21.27
N ALA A 195 32.18 23.35 -20.38
CA ALA A 195 32.47 24.71 -19.92
C ALA A 195 33.93 24.85 -19.45
N ASP A 196 34.39 26.04 -19.02
CA ASP A 196 35.63 26.10 -18.21
C ASP A 196 35.34 25.86 -16.72
N LEU A 197 34.11 26.08 -16.26
CA LEU A 197 33.68 25.89 -14.87
C LEU A 197 32.24 25.36 -14.80
N GLY A 198 32.01 24.17 -14.25
CA GLY A 198 30.68 23.56 -14.20
C GLY A 198 30.17 23.17 -15.59
N GLY A 199 30.57 22.01 -16.10
CA GLY A 199 30.19 21.57 -17.46
C GLY A 199 28.68 21.50 -17.65
N ALA A 200 27.97 20.82 -16.75
CA ALA A 200 26.51 20.78 -16.73
C ALA A 200 25.90 21.99 -16.04
N MET A 201 26.36 22.34 -14.84
CA MET A 201 25.70 23.34 -14.00
C MET A 201 26.71 24.19 -13.23
N TYR A 202 26.46 25.48 -13.19
CA TYR A 202 27.23 26.43 -12.38
C TYR A 202 26.30 27.17 -11.41
N ASN A 203 26.46 26.88 -10.12
CA ASN A 203 25.67 27.44 -9.03
C ASN A 203 26.46 28.55 -8.34
N ARG A 204 25.87 29.74 -8.21
CA ARG A 204 26.56 30.91 -7.66
C ARG A 204 25.77 31.61 -6.57
N GLY A 205 26.24 31.49 -5.34
CA GLY A 205 25.85 32.37 -4.22
C GLY A 205 26.84 33.52 -4.07
N PHE A 206 26.48 34.72 -4.54
CA PHE A 206 27.31 35.93 -4.45
C PHE A 206 26.60 37.00 -3.62
N GLY A 207 26.91 37.08 -2.32
CA GLY A 207 26.18 37.95 -1.38
C GLY A 207 24.68 37.62 -1.23
N ALA A 208 24.26 36.44 -1.70
CA ALA A 208 22.92 35.86 -1.60
C ALA A 208 23.04 34.32 -1.57
N VAL A 209 21.91 33.61 -1.56
CA VAL A 209 21.91 32.13 -1.53
C VAL A 209 21.63 31.53 -2.90
N CYS A 210 22.39 30.50 -3.27
CA CYS A 210 22.07 29.60 -4.38
C CYS A 210 21.98 28.16 -3.86
N ALA A 211 20.77 27.60 -3.81
CA ALA A 211 20.51 26.30 -3.21
C ALA A 211 19.46 25.53 -4.03
N PRO A 212 19.81 25.06 -5.23
CA PRO A 212 18.90 24.24 -6.02
C PRO A 212 18.68 22.88 -5.36
N SER A 213 17.48 22.34 -5.55
CA SER A 213 17.18 20.93 -5.24
C SER A 213 17.34 20.10 -6.51
N ILE A 214 18.08 19.01 -6.46
CA ILE A 214 18.39 18.11 -7.58
C ILE A 214 17.99 16.71 -7.13
N ILE A 215 16.89 16.21 -7.68
CA ILE A 215 16.26 14.95 -7.25
C ILE A 215 16.09 14.06 -8.47
N ASP A 216 16.43 12.78 -8.36
CA ASP A 216 16.27 11.79 -9.44
C ASP A 216 16.92 12.23 -10.76
N CYS A 217 18.12 12.82 -10.68
CA CYS A 217 18.82 13.39 -11.83
C CYS A 217 20.05 12.56 -12.25
N ILE A 218 20.37 12.57 -13.54
CA ILE A 218 21.55 11.89 -14.09
C ILE A 218 22.47 12.93 -14.73
N PHE A 219 23.73 12.98 -14.30
CA PHE A 219 24.78 13.81 -14.89
C PHE A 219 25.83 12.90 -15.55
N LYS A 220 25.85 12.88 -16.89
CA LYS A 220 26.74 11.99 -17.64
C LYS A 220 27.57 12.71 -18.69
N ASN A 221 28.85 12.34 -18.83
CA ASN A 221 29.74 12.83 -19.89
C ASN A 221 29.90 14.37 -19.94
N ASN A 222 29.65 15.08 -18.84
CA ASN A 222 29.86 16.52 -18.81
C ASN A 222 31.34 16.80 -18.55
N SER A 223 31.86 17.89 -19.10
CA SER A 223 33.28 18.20 -18.97
C SER A 223 33.55 19.66 -18.69
N SER A 224 34.60 19.92 -17.91
CA SER A 224 35.12 21.28 -17.72
C SER A 224 36.62 21.38 -17.93
N GLY A 225 37.06 22.47 -18.58
CA GLY A 225 38.48 22.80 -18.72
C GLY A 225 39.16 23.16 -17.38
N GLY A 226 38.38 23.62 -16.40
CA GLY A 226 38.81 23.96 -15.05
C GLY A 226 38.29 22.96 -14.02
N SER A 227 37.29 23.36 -13.23
CA SER A 227 36.76 22.55 -12.11
C SER A 227 35.25 22.31 -12.22
N GLY A 228 34.78 21.22 -11.62
CA GLY A 228 33.37 20.82 -11.66
C GLY A 228 33.00 20.31 -13.04
N GLY A 229 33.35 19.06 -13.37
CA GLY A 229 33.05 18.51 -14.70
C GLY A 229 31.55 18.44 -14.96
N ALA A 230 30.75 18.07 -13.96
CA ALA A 230 29.29 18.28 -13.97
C ALA A 230 28.91 19.60 -13.29
N ILE A 231 29.11 19.70 -11.98
CA ILE A 231 28.60 20.82 -11.17
C ILE A 231 29.75 21.59 -10.54
N LEU A 232 29.70 22.92 -10.62
CA LEU A 232 30.50 23.78 -9.76
C LEU A 232 29.59 24.63 -8.87
N ASN A 233 29.78 24.51 -7.56
CA ASN A 233 29.13 25.32 -6.54
C ASN A 233 30.11 26.40 -6.08
N LEU A 234 29.75 27.68 -6.24
CA LEU A 234 30.56 28.81 -5.79
C LEU A 234 29.79 29.63 -4.76
N ALA A 235 30.34 29.71 -3.55
CA ALA A 235 29.92 30.67 -2.53
C ALA A 235 30.98 31.76 -2.40
N SER A 236 30.60 33.02 -2.57
CA SER A 236 31.54 34.15 -2.54
C SER A 236 30.91 35.44 -2.05
N ASN A 237 31.73 36.40 -1.60
CA ASN A 237 31.28 37.71 -1.10
C ASN A 237 30.20 37.59 0.00
N ASN A 238 30.44 36.75 1.00
CA ASN A 238 29.51 36.39 2.08
C ASN A 238 28.18 35.78 1.58
N GLY A 239 28.14 35.27 0.36
CA GLY A 239 27.03 34.45 -0.15
C GLY A 239 27.12 33.01 0.31
N SER A 240 26.06 32.24 0.05
CA SER A 240 25.98 30.82 0.37
C SER A 240 25.61 29.99 -0.86
N CYS A 241 26.25 28.83 -1.03
CA CYS A 241 25.87 27.86 -2.05
C CYS A 241 25.71 26.46 -1.42
N ALA A 242 24.48 25.94 -1.42
CA ALA A 242 24.15 24.72 -0.70
C ALA A 242 23.09 23.92 -1.46
N PRO A 243 23.44 23.32 -2.61
CA PRO A 243 22.50 22.45 -3.32
C PRO A 243 22.20 21.18 -2.51
N THR A 244 20.99 20.66 -2.68
CA THR A 244 20.57 19.36 -2.15
C THR A 244 20.47 18.38 -3.31
N ILE A 245 21.19 17.27 -3.23
CA ILE A 245 21.28 16.24 -4.27
C ILE A 245 20.77 14.92 -3.68
N ILE A 246 19.74 14.33 -4.27
CA ILE A 246 19.08 13.11 -3.79
C ILE A 246 18.87 12.16 -4.96
N ASN A 247 19.07 10.85 -4.75
CA ASN A 247 18.76 9.80 -5.74
C ASN A 247 19.40 10.05 -7.12
N SER A 248 20.60 10.63 -7.16
CA SER A 248 21.19 11.11 -8.41
C SER A 248 22.44 10.33 -8.78
N ILE A 249 22.74 10.27 -10.08
CA ILE A 249 23.90 9.56 -10.61
C ILE A 249 24.84 10.54 -11.32
N PHE A 250 26.13 10.47 -11.00
CA PHE A 250 27.21 11.19 -11.65
C PHE A 250 28.17 10.20 -12.29
N ILE A 251 28.23 10.19 -13.62
CA ILE A 251 29.05 9.24 -14.36
C ILE A 251 29.87 9.90 -15.47
N HIS A 252 31.14 9.51 -15.62
CA HIS A 252 31.98 9.94 -16.75
C HIS A 252 32.14 11.46 -16.89
N ASN A 253 31.97 12.21 -15.79
CA ASN A 253 32.20 13.64 -15.81
C ASN A 253 33.68 13.95 -15.59
N GLN A 254 34.20 14.95 -16.31
CA GLN A 254 35.65 15.20 -16.38
C GLN A 254 35.99 16.65 -16.07
N ALA A 255 37.02 16.89 -15.26
CA ALA A 255 37.52 18.22 -14.95
C ALA A 255 39.05 18.33 -15.14
N GLY A 256 39.50 19.46 -15.68
CA GLY A 256 40.92 19.78 -15.83
C GLY A 256 41.66 20.08 -14.51
N SER A 257 40.94 20.20 -13.39
CA SER A 257 41.51 20.57 -12.08
C SER A 257 40.86 19.80 -10.93
N PHE A 258 39.78 20.29 -10.34
CA PHE A 258 39.15 19.69 -9.15
C PHE A 258 37.70 19.29 -9.41
N GLY A 259 37.25 18.20 -8.78
CA GLY A 259 35.83 17.82 -8.81
C GLY A 259 35.40 17.37 -10.19
N GLY A 260 35.73 16.14 -10.58
CA GLY A 260 35.34 15.59 -11.88
C GLY A 260 33.82 15.55 -12.02
N ALA A 261 33.10 15.15 -10.96
CA ALA A 261 31.66 15.37 -10.88
C ALA A 261 31.33 16.75 -10.29
N ILE A 262 31.69 16.97 -9.01
CA ILE A 262 31.27 18.16 -8.26
C ILE A 262 32.48 18.89 -7.68
N HIS A 263 32.54 20.20 -7.89
CA HIS A 263 33.49 21.07 -7.21
C HIS A 263 32.77 22.09 -6.31
N ASN A 264 33.07 22.04 -5.02
CA ASN A 264 32.56 22.94 -3.99
C ASN A 264 33.63 23.96 -3.63
N LEU A 265 33.39 25.21 -4.01
CA LEU A 265 34.34 26.31 -3.82
C LEU A 265 33.74 27.40 -2.93
N ALA A 266 34.40 27.66 -1.82
CA ALA A 266 34.07 28.73 -0.87
C ALA A 266 35.13 29.84 -0.94
N GLU A 267 34.82 30.97 -1.58
CA GLU A 267 35.68 32.14 -1.70
C GLU A 267 35.18 33.30 -0.82
N ASN A 268 35.47 33.25 0.48
CA ASN A 268 34.86 34.14 1.48
C ASN A 268 33.32 34.05 1.53
N GLY A 269 32.78 32.83 1.43
CA GLY A 269 31.36 32.51 1.58
C GLY A 269 31.19 31.07 2.09
N ASP A 270 29.95 30.61 2.25
CA ASP A 270 29.64 29.30 2.84
C ASP A 270 29.13 28.31 1.79
N ASN A 271 29.82 27.18 1.62
CA ASN A 271 29.53 26.18 0.60
C ASN A 271 29.35 24.76 1.17
N SER A 272 28.12 24.37 1.47
CA SER A 272 27.82 23.13 2.20
C SER A 272 26.68 22.36 1.54
N PRO A 273 26.94 21.67 0.41
CA PRO A 273 25.94 20.84 -0.25
C PRO A 273 25.56 19.61 0.59
N SER A 274 24.35 19.10 0.38
CA SER A 274 23.90 17.83 0.93
C SER A 274 23.74 16.81 -0.19
N ILE A 275 24.36 15.64 -0.04
CA ILE A 275 24.32 14.53 -0.99
C ILE A 275 23.77 13.31 -0.27
N LEU A 276 22.66 12.79 -0.77
CA LEU A 276 21.94 11.67 -0.18
C LEU A 276 21.63 10.64 -1.26
N ASN A 277 21.74 9.35 -0.94
CA ASN A 277 21.25 8.27 -1.80
C ASN A 277 21.76 8.37 -3.25
N SER A 278 23.04 8.71 -3.46
CA SER A 278 23.54 9.05 -4.79
C SER A 278 24.75 8.19 -5.18
N VAL A 279 24.99 8.03 -6.49
CA VAL A 279 26.09 7.22 -7.01
C VAL A 279 27.05 8.09 -7.84
N PHE A 280 28.34 8.01 -7.53
CA PHE A 280 29.42 8.67 -8.26
C PHE A 280 30.38 7.61 -8.76
N THR A 281 30.55 7.50 -10.08
CA THR A 281 31.45 6.51 -10.67
C THR A 281 32.07 6.95 -11.98
N ASN A 282 33.32 6.54 -12.22
CA ASN A 282 34.09 6.86 -13.42
C ASN A 282 34.18 8.36 -13.75
N ASN A 283 34.10 9.23 -12.74
CA ASN A 283 34.40 10.66 -12.89
C ASN A 283 35.90 10.90 -12.72
N GLU A 284 36.44 11.90 -13.39
CA GLU A 284 37.89 12.15 -13.40
C GLU A 284 38.22 13.63 -13.21
N ALA A 285 39.24 13.91 -12.41
CA ALA A 285 39.81 15.23 -12.24
C ALA A 285 41.33 15.15 -12.37
N SER A 286 41.94 16.06 -13.15
CA SER A 286 43.39 16.01 -13.37
C SER A 286 44.24 16.34 -12.14
N ASN A 287 43.70 17.08 -11.14
CA ASN A 287 44.43 17.39 -9.91
C ASN A 287 43.98 16.55 -8.72
N ALA A 288 42.72 16.68 -8.29
CA ALA A 288 42.20 15.95 -7.11
C ALA A 288 40.67 15.94 -7.06
N GLY A 289 40.10 14.97 -6.33
CA GLY A 289 38.66 14.79 -6.17
C GLY A 289 37.98 14.49 -7.51
N GLY A 290 38.34 13.36 -8.12
CA GLY A 290 37.69 12.80 -9.30
C GLY A 290 36.17 12.75 -9.18
N ALA A 291 35.61 12.35 -8.03
CA ALA A 291 34.18 12.58 -7.80
C ALA A 291 33.96 14.00 -7.25
N ILE A 292 34.45 14.28 -6.04
CA ILE A 292 34.10 15.50 -5.31
C ILE A 292 35.36 16.23 -4.83
N GLY A 293 35.51 17.49 -5.24
CA GLY A 293 36.57 18.39 -4.77
C GLY A 293 36.00 19.52 -3.92
N ASN A 294 36.54 19.73 -2.72
CA ASN A 294 36.12 20.77 -1.78
C ASN A 294 37.26 21.71 -1.47
N VAL A 295 37.06 23.02 -1.65
CA VAL A 295 38.11 24.03 -1.49
C VAL A 295 37.57 25.25 -0.76
N VAL A 296 38.29 25.67 0.28
CA VAL A 296 38.08 26.95 0.97
C VAL A 296 39.23 27.92 0.66
N ASN A 297 38.88 29.09 0.14
CA ASN A 297 39.78 30.20 -0.12
C ASN A 297 39.29 31.43 0.68
N GLY A 298 39.99 31.77 1.76
CA GLY A 298 39.67 32.94 2.59
C GLY A 298 38.83 32.60 3.83
N ALA A 299 37.97 33.52 4.26
CA ALA A 299 37.31 33.46 5.58
C ALA A 299 35.99 32.66 5.63
N GLY A 300 35.67 31.91 4.57
CA GLY A 300 34.42 31.12 4.45
C GLY A 300 34.55 29.69 4.95
N GLN A 301 33.53 28.88 4.73
CA GLN A 301 33.51 27.46 5.09
C GLN A 301 33.01 26.59 3.94
N SER A 302 33.45 25.33 3.91
CA SER A 302 32.84 24.31 3.05
C SER A 302 32.73 22.99 3.79
N THR A 303 31.49 22.57 4.08
CA THR A 303 31.19 21.34 4.83
C THR A 303 30.11 20.49 4.15
N PRO A 304 30.41 19.86 3.01
CA PRO A 304 29.50 18.91 2.39
C PRO A 304 29.08 17.79 3.34
N ILE A 305 27.82 17.37 3.28
CA ILE A 305 27.32 16.20 4.00
C ILE A 305 26.97 15.12 2.98
N ILE A 306 27.50 13.92 3.16
CA ILE A 306 27.31 12.77 2.26
C ILE A 306 26.76 11.62 3.10
N THR A 307 25.56 11.17 2.76
CA THR A 307 24.86 10.09 3.47
C THR A 307 24.30 9.07 2.49
N ASN A 308 24.29 7.78 2.85
CA ASN A 308 23.69 6.71 2.05
C ASN A 308 24.16 6.71 0.59
N SER A 309 25.41 7.11 0.31
CA SER A 309 25.88 7.32 -1.07
C SER A 309 27.04 6.39 -1.42
N ILE A 310 27.18 6.09 -2.71
CA ILE A 310 28.28 5.29 -3.24
C ILE A 310 29.22 6.21 -4.03
N ILE A 311 30.49 6.24 -3.65
CA ILE A 311 31.56 6.98 -4.32
C ILE A 311 32.66 5.98 -4.66
N TRP A 312 32.66 5.52 -5.91
CA TRP A 312 33.43 4.35 -6.32
C TRP A 312 34.02 4.51 -7.72
N ALA A 313 35.29 4.14 -7.89
CA ALA A 313 35.98 4.12 -9.18
C ALA A 313 36.08 5.49 -9.87
N ASN A 314 36.32 6.57 -9.11
CA ASN A 314 36.56 7.91 -9.66
C ASN A 314 38.06 8.28 -9.70
N GLY A 315 38.95 7.29 -9.53
CA GLY A 315 40.40 7.48 -9.43
C GLY A 315 40.79 8.06 -8.08
N ASP A 316 40.49 9.35 -7.86
CA ASP A 316 40.57 10.01 -6.56
C ASP A 316 39.14 10.32 -6.10
N GLU A 317 38.62 9.62 -5.11
CA GLU A 317 37.19 9.74 -4.77
C GLU A 317 36.84 11.14 -4.23
N LEU A 318 37.58 11.60 -3.23
CA LEU A 318 37.33 12.88 -2.57
C LEU A 318 38.62 13.63 -2.26
N ALA A 319 38.58 14.95 -2.40
CA ALA A 319 39.66 15.82 -1.94
C ALA A 319 39.12 17.06 -1.23
N SER A 320 39.62 17.33 -0.02
CA SER A 320 39.29 18.54 0.75
C SER A 320 40.55 19.38 1.00
N GLN A 321 40.50 20.68 0.67
CA GLN A 321 41.63 21.61 0.79
C GLN A 321 41.24 22.95 1.44
N GLY A 322 42.25 23.68 1.93
CA GLY A 322 42.06 25.02 2.49
C GLY A 322 41.27 25.08 3.80
N GLY A 323 41.05 23.94 4.45
CA GLY A 323 40.20 23.81 5.63
C GLY A 323 38.77 23.35 5.34
N ALA A 324 38.44 23.00 4.09
CA ALA A 324 37.20 22.30 3.77
C ALA A 324 37.10 20.97 4.54
N THR A 325 35.90 20.61 4.99
CA THR A 325 35.68 19.37 5.76
C THR A 325 34.36 18.72 5.38
N ALA A 326 34.38 17.71 4.49
CA ALA A 326 33.21 16.88 4.23
C ALA A 326 32.89 15.99 5.45
N ILE A 327 31.63 15.69 5.67
CA ILE A 327 31.16 14.74 6.69
C ILE A 327 30.46 13.60 5.95
N ILE A 328 30.94 12.38 6.15
CA ILE A 328 30.47 11.20 5.42
C ILE A 328 29.92 10.19 6.41
N THR A 329 28.72 9.67 6.19
CA THR A 329 28.11 8.66 7.05
C THR A 329 27.30 7.64 6.24
N HIS A 330 27.22 6.40 6.71
CA HIS A 330 26.43 5.33 6.08
C HIS A 330 26.66 5.23 4.56
N SER A 331 27.91 5.36 4.11
CA SER A 331 28.25 5.47 2.68
C SER A 331 29.35 4.49 2.29
N ILE A 332 29.39 4.07 1.02
CA ILE A 332 30.45 3.24 0.45
C ILE A 332 31.43 4.15 -0.29
N VAL A 333 32.68 4.21 0.15
CA VAL A 333 33.71 5.09 -0.45
C VAL A 333 35.02 4.32 -0.63
N LEU A 334 35.44 4.17 -1.90
CA LEU A 334 36.68 3.46 -2.25
C LEU A 334 37.91 4.12 -1.62
N GLY A 335 38.73 3.35 -0.93
CA GLY A 335 39.97 3.83 -0.32
C GLY A 335 39.76 4.70 0.93
N SER A 336 38.54 4.71 1.48
CA SER A 336 38.25 5.39 2.75
C SER A 336 38.78 4.64 3.97
N GLY A 337 39.06 3.34 3.86
CA GLY A 337 39.40 2.46 4.97
C GLY A 337 38.22 2.06 5.87
N GLY A 338 36.99 2.46 5.50
CA GLY A 338 35.79 2.30 6.31
C GLY A 338 35.81 3.18 7.58
N SER A 339 34.71 3.18 8.34
CA SER A 339 34.66 3.93 9.59
C SER A 339 35.66 3.43 10.65
N GLY A 340 36.16 4.37 11.46
CA GLY A 340 37.03 4.10 12.59
C GLY A 340 38.51 4.39 12.32
N ALA A 341 39.40 3.58 12.89
CA ALA A 341 40.84 3.88 12.91
C ALA A 341 41.51 3.82 11.53
N GLY A 342 40.87 3.18 10.54
CA GLY A 342 41.34 3.09 9.16
C GLY A 342 40.97 4.30 8.29
N TRP A 343 40.15 5.23 8.81
CA TRP A 343 39.58 6.32 8.04
C TRP A 343 40.63 7.20 7.34
N ASN A 344 40.42 7.43 6.04
CA ASN A 344 41.22 8.33 5.23
C ASN A 344 40.87 9.80 5.53
N ALA A 345 41.51 10.36 6.54
CA ALA A 345 41.28 11.74 7.00
C ALA A 345 41.28 12.83 5.90
N PRO A 346 42.12 12.75 4.84
CA PRO A 346 42.01 13.62 3.67
C PRO A 346 40.62 13.72 3.01
N PHE A 347 39.79 12.67 3.09
CA PHE A 347 38.42 12.71 2.54
C PHE A 347 37.48 13.57 3.38
N GLY A 348 37.72 13.66 4.69
CA GLY A 348 36.92 14.46 5.60
C GLY A 348 36.77 13.84 6.98
N VAL A 349 35.63 14.09 7.62
CA VAL A 349 35.24 13.56 8.92
C VAL A 349 34.44 12.27 8.73
N ASP A 350 34.84 11.23 9.47
CA ASP A 350 34.05 10.00 9.63
C ASP A 350 32.84 10.27 10.53
N GLY A 351 31.65 10.29 9.93
CA GLY A 351 30.37 10.35 10.61
C GLY A 351 29.87 8.98 11.10
N GLY A 352 30.59 7.90 10.82
CA GLY A 352 30.26 6.53 11.23
C GLY A 352 29.51 5.71 10.17
N ASN A 353 29.62 4.39 10.29
CA ASN A 353 29.00 3.37 9.45
C ASN A 353 29.35 3.44 7.95
N ASN A 354 30.53 3.97 7.62
CA ASN A 354 31.06 3.98 6.27
C ASN A 354 31.78 2.67 5.94
N LEU A 355 31.71 2.29 4.67
CA LEU A 355 32.24 1.04 4.15
C LEU A 355 33.28 1.33 3.05
N ASP A 356 34.33 0.51 3.00
CA ASP A 356 35.34 0.49 1.93
C ASP A 356 35.42 -0.91 1.34
N VAL A 357 34.40 -1.24 0.55
CA VAL A 357 34.19 -2.54 -0.08
C VAL A 357 33.42 -2.34 -1.37
N ASP A 358 33.66 -3.22 -2.36
CA ASP A 358 33.00 -3.19 -3.65
C ASP A 358 31.46 -3.14 -3.48
N PRO A 359 30.77 -2.13 -4.04
CA PRO A 359 29.31 -2.02 -3.99
C PRO A 359 28.59 -3.09 -4.81
N MET A 360 29.30 -3.86 -5.66
CA MET A 360 28.74 -4.98 -6.44
C MET A 360 27.58 -4.56 -7.35
N PHE A 361 27.85 -3.62 -8.27
CA PHE A 361 26.90 -3.23 -9.31
C PHE A 361 26.67 -4.35 -10.35
N VAL A 362 25.46 -4.40 -10.93
CA VAL A 362 25.06 -5.40 -11.94
C VAL A 362 25.93 -5.33 -13.20
N ASP A 363 26.04 -4.16 -13.84
CA ASP A 363 26.83 -3.99 -15.07
C ASP A 363 27.31 -2.55 -15.26
N THR A 364 28.44 -2.24 -14.64
CA THR A 364 29.07 -0.92 -14.76
C THR A 364 29.47 -0.54 -16.19
N ALA A 365 29.73 -1.51 -17.07
CA ALA A 365 30.13 -1.23 -18.45
C ALA A 365 28.97 -0.70 -19.29
N ASN A 366 27.75 -1.14 -18.98
CA ASN A 366 26.51 -0.67 -19.59
C ASN A 366 25.79 0.40 -18.75
N GLN A 367 26.44 0.95 -17.73
CA GLN A 367 25.90 1.99 -16.84
C GLN A 367 24.69 1.53 -16.01
N ASP A 368 24.60 0.23 -15.74
CA ASP A 368 23.64 -0.37 -14.83
C ASP A 368 24.22 -0.43 -13.42
N PHE A 369 23.75 0.49 -12.57
CA PHE A 369 24.19 0.64 -11.19
C PHE A 369 23.19 0.08 -10.18
N HIS A 370 22.25 -0.77 -10.62
CA HIS A 370 21.51 -1.62 -9.67
C HIS A 370 22.48 -2.53 -8.93
N LEU A 371 22.07 -2.96 -7.73
CA LEU A 371 22.88 -3.78 -6.84
C LEU A 371 22.71 -5.27 -7.17
N LEU A 372 23.77 -6.06 -6.98
CA LEU A 372 23.70 -7.53 -6.96
C LEU A 372 23.26 -8.04 -5.57
N LEU A 373 22.65 -9.22 -5.51
CA LEU A 373 22.07 -9.82 -4.29
C LEU A 373 22.98 -9.87 -3.05
N ALA A 374 24.30 -9.93 -3.23
CA ALA A 374 25.27 -9.98 -2.14
C ALA A 374 25.95 -8.62 -1.86
N SER A 375 25.42 -7.55 -2.44
CA SER A 375 25.99 -6.22 -2.28
C SER A 375 25.99 -5.79 -0.81
N PRO A 376 27.09 -5.19 -0.32
CA PRO A 376 27.15 -4.64 1.03
C PRO A 376 26.29 -3.37 1.21
N ALA A 377 25.71 -2.84 0.12
CA ALA A 377 24.83 -1.67 0.17
C ALA A 377 23.41 -2.01 0.62
N ILE A 378 22.99 -3.26 0.48
CA ILE A 378 21.60 -3.69 0.68
C ILE A 378 21.24 -3.65 2.17
N ASN A 379 20.18 -2.92 2.53
CA ASN A 379 19.62 -2.75 3.87
C ASN A 379 20.65 -2.27 4.92
N THR A 380 21.57 -1.38 4.53
CA THR A 380 22.63 -0.87 5.43
C THR A 380 22.67 0.63 5.60
N GLY A 381 21.81 1.38 4.89
CA GLY A 381 21.72 2.82 5.02
C GLY A 381 20.95 3.28 6.26
N VAL A 382 20.76 4.59 6.39
CA VAL A 382 20.01 5.23 7.48
C VAL A 382 18.72 5.90 6.99
N ASN A 383 17.57 5.43 7.51
CA ASN A 383 16.24 5.92 7.11
C ASN A 383 15.98 7.37 7.54
N ASP A 384 16.41 7.76 8.74
CA ASP A 384 16.13 9.09 9.33
C ASP A 384 16.67 10.27 8.51
N SER A 385 17.60 10.00 7.58
CA SER A 385 18.16 11.01 6.68
C SER A 385 17.30 11.26 5.44
N ILE A 386 16.28 10.43 5.18
CA ILE A 386 15.44 10.51 3.98
C ILE A 386 14.32 11.54 4.22
N PRO A 387 14.23 12.61 3.40
CA PRO A 387 13.12 13.55 3.52
C PRO A 387 11.79 12.86 3.22
N GLN A 388 10.74 13.15 4.00
CA GLN A 388 9.41 12.51 3.86
C GLN A 388 8.79 12.57 2.46
N LYS A 389 9.17 13.57 1.64
CA LYS A 389 8.68 13.72 0.26
C LYS A 389 9.38 12.80 -0.75
N ILE A 390 10.47 12.14 -0.36
CA ILE A 390 11.21 11.21 -1.20
C ILE A 390 10.68 9.81 -0.87
N THR A 391 9.71 9.37 -1.67
CA THR A 391 9.04 8.09 -1.46
C THR A 391 9.60 6.98 -2.34
N THR A 392 10.29 7.32 -3.42
CA THR A 392 10.87 6.37 -4.37
C THR A 392 12.38 6.60 -4.59
N ASP A 393 13.06 5.59 -5.12
CA ASP A 393 14.41 5.64 -5.65
C ASP A 393 14.42 6.13 -7.11
N LEU A 394 15.60 6.13 -7.75
CA LEU A 394 15.75 6.60 -9.13
C LEU A 394 15.03 5.71 -10.17
N ALA A 395 14.74 4.44 -9.84
CA ALA A 395 13.98 3.52 -10.70
C ALA A 395 12.46 3.61 -10.47
N GLY A 396 12.01 4.42 -9.51
CA GLY A 396 10.61 4.51 -9.11
C GLY A 396 10.18 3.46 -8.07
N THR A 397 11.11 2.67 -7.54
CA THR A 397 10.87 1.70 -6.47
C THR A 397 10.72 2.44 -5.14
N ASN A 398 9.88 1.95 -4.22
CA ASN A 398 9.78 2.54 -2.87
C ASN A 398 11.16 2.67 -2.22
N ARG A 399 11.51 3.88 -1.75
CA ARG A 399 12.87 4.25 -1.31
C ARG A 399 13.34 3.55 -0.04
N ILE A 400 12.42 3.01 0.76
CA ILE A 400 12.74 2.17 1.90
C ILE A 400 12.01 0.86 1.65
N LEU A 401 12.70 -0.08 1.03
CA LEU A 401 12.19 -1.43 0.87
C LEU A 401 12.71 -2.30 2.03
N PHE A 402 11.90 -3.27 2.47
CA PHE A 402 12.28 -4.18 3.57
C PHE A 402 12.73 -3.49 4.87
N GLY A 403 12.20 -2.29 5.13
CA GLY A 403 12.36 -1.56 6.39
C GLY A 403 13.68 -0.79 6.55
N THR A 404 14.69 -0.98 5.68
CA THR A 404 15.95 -0.22 5.72
C THR A 404 16.36 0.20 4.31
N VAL A 405 16.69 1.47 4.14
CA VAL A 405 17.18 2.00 2.86
C VAL A 405 18.52 1.38 2.44
N ASP A 406 18.67 1.16 1.14
CA ASP A 406 19.93 0.76 0.54
C ASP A 406 20.87 1.96 0.35
N ILE A 407 22.18 1.73 0.48
CA ILE A 407 23.17 2.76 0.17
C ILE A 407 23.23 2.92 -1.36
N GLY A 408 23.00 4.13 -1.88
CA GLY A 408 23.07 4.46 -3.31
C GLY A 408 21.75 4.95 -3.89
N ALA A 409 21.70 5.04 -5.23
CA ALA A 409 20.58 5.63 -5.98
C ALA A 409 19.40 4.68 -6.21
N TYR A 410 19.61 3.37 -5.99
CA TYR A 410 18.64 2.32 -6.22
C TYR A 410 18.46 1.46 -4.97
N GLU A 411 17.25 0.98 -4.77
CA GLU A 411 16.92 -0.11 -3.85
C GLU A 411 17.05 -1.44 -4.57
N TYR A 412 17.52 -2.46 -3.85
CA TYR A 412 17.64 -3.81 -4.33
C TYR A 412 16.36 -4.59 -4.04
N PHE A 413 15.81 -5.16 -5.10
CA PHE A 413 14.90 -6.29 -4.98
C PHE A 413 15.06 -7.21 -6.19
N GLN A 414 14.64 -8.45 -6.01
CA GLN A 414 14.58 -9.43 -7.08
C GLN A 414 13.16 -9.97 -7.15
N CYS A 415 12.54 -9.79 -8.31
CA CYS A 415 11.27 -10.44 -8.59
C CYS A 415 11.44 -11.95 -8.71
N PRO A 416 10.50 -12.73 -8.18
CA PRO A 416 10.42 -14.15 -8.49
C PRO A 416 10.33 -14.35 -10.01
N GLU A 417 10.81 -15.50 -10.48
CA GLU A 417 10.47 -15.93 -11.84
C GLU A 417 8.95 -16.10 -11.98
N ALA A 418 8.42 -15.97 -13.19
CA ALA A 418 6.98 -16.11 -13.45
C ALA A 418 6.44 -17.40 -12.80
N ASP A 419 5.30 -17.27 -12.12
CA ASP A 419 4.61 -18.35 -11.39
C ASP A 419 5.36 -18.93 -10.17
N GLN A 420 6.55 -18.44 -9.82
CA GLN A 420 7.21 -18.81 -8.56
C GLN A 420 6.61 -18.04 -7.39
N PRO A 421 6.37 -18.69 -6.24
CA PRO A 421 5.84 -18.02 -5.07
C PRO A 421 6.88 -17.15 -4.37
N ILE A 422 6.39 -16.15 -3.63
CA ILE A 422 7.15 -15.41 -2.63
C ILE A 422 6.93 -16.09 -1.28
N TYR A 423 8.00 -16.41 -0.58
CA TYR A 423 7.97 -17.19 0.65
C TYR A 423 8.07 -16.30 1.90
N VAL A 424 7.21 -16.55 2.88
CA VAL A 424 7.16 -15.83 4.16
C VAL A 424 7.15 -16.82 5.32
N ASP A 425 8.10 -16.67 6.24
CA ASP A 425 8.22 -17.46 7.46
C ASP A 425 8.73 -16.55 8.58
N SER A 426 7.85 -16.21 9.53
CA SER A 426 8.19 -15.37 10.69
C SER A 426 9.23 -16.00 11.62
N SER A 427 9.52 -17.30 11.48
CA SER A 427 10.54 -18.01 12.24
C SER A 427 11.89 -18.12 11.52
N SER A 428 11.98 -17.64 10.27
CA SER A 428 13.21 -17.64 9.48
C SER A 428 14.33 -16.90 10.22
N THR A 429 15.52 -17.51 10.24
CA THR A 429 16.75 -16.90 10.78
C THR A 429 17.76 -16.59 9.68
N SER A 430 17.32 -16.59 8.42
CA SER A 430 18.21 -16.37 7.29
C SER A 430 18.83 -14.98 7.36
N PRO A 431 20.15 -14.83 7.13
CA PRO A 431 20.75 -13.53 6.91
C PRO A 431 20.39 -12.93 5.54
N LEU A 432 19.79 -13.73 4.65
CA LEU A 432 19.36 -13.36 3.31
C LEU A 432 17.84 -13.51 3.23
N LEU A 433 17.12 -12.39 3.39
CA LEU A 433 15.65 -12.33 3.36
C LEU A 433 15.22 -11.88 1.97
N THR A 434 15.25 -12.78 0.99
CA THR A 434 14.91 -12.47 -0.41
C THR A 434 13.49 -12.85 -0.79
N GLY A 435 12.85 -13.72 0.00
CA GLY A 435 11.54 -14.28 -0.30
C GLY A 435 11.50 -15.24 -1.49
N LEU A 436 12.64 -15.65 -2.06
CA LEU A 436 12.70 -16.51 -3.25
C LEU A 436 12.67 -18.02 -2.94
N SER A 437 12.80 -18.41 -1.67
CA SER A 437 12.71 -19.80 -1.20
C SER A 437 12.39 -19.82 0.30
N TRP A 438 12.03 -20.99 0.85
CA TRP A 438 11.89 -21.15 2.30
C TRP A 438 13.19 -20.84 3.07
N ASP A 439 14.37 -21.19 2.53
CA ASP A 439 15.67 -20.90 3.14
C ASP A 439 16.02 -19.39 3.17
N SER A 440 15.30 -18.59 2.39
CA SER A 440 15.47 -17.13 2.29
C SER A 440 14.17 -16.37 2.49
N ALA A 441 13.17 -17.01 3.13
CA ALA A 441 11.84 -16.46 3.30
C ALA A 441 11.87 -15.14 4.09
N PHE A 442 11.00 -14.22 3.72
CA PHE A 442 10.81 -12.99 4.49
C PHE A 442 10.24 -13.32 5.87
N THR A 443 10.70 -12.61 6.90
CA THR A 443 10.12 -12.70 8.25
C THR A 443 8.92 -11.77 8.44
N ASP A 444 8.73 -10.81 7.53
CA ASP A 444 7.68 -9.81 7.54
C ASP A 444 6.79 -9.99 6.30
N LEU A 445 5.48 -10.15 6.51
CA LEU A 445 4.52 -10.35 5.43
C LEU A 445 4.34 -9.09 4.57
N GLN A 446 4.46 -7.89 5.14
CA GLN A 446 4.34 -6.66 4.36
C GLN A 446 5.49 -6.53 3.37
N TRP A 447 6.68 -7.05 3.67
CA TRP A 447 7.79 -7.08 2.72
C TRP A 447 7.49 -7.95 1.49
N ALA A 448 6.87 -9.10 1.69
CA ALA A 448 6.44 -9.95 0.57
C ALA A 448 5.35 -9.28 -0.27
N ILE A 449 4.41 -8.57 0.37
CA ILE A 449 3.39 -7.77 -0.30
C ILE A 449 4.02 -6.63 -1.10
N ASP A 450 4.92 -5.88 -0.49
CA ASP A 450 5.61 -4.75 -1.14
C ASP A 450 6.46 -5.24 -2.32
N LEU A 451 7.14 -6.40 -2.21
CA LEU A 451 7.85 -7.04 -3.32
C LEU A 451 6.89 -7.41 -4.46
N ALA A 452 5.79 -8.10 -4.15
CA ALA A 452 4.80 -8.49 -5.16
C ALA A 452 4.22 -7.26 -5.88
N CYS A 453 4.02 -6.16 -5.16
CA CYS A 453 3.54 -4.90 -5.73
C CYS A 453 4.59 -4.16 -6.57
N ALA A 454 5.88 -4.27 -6.23
CA ALA A 454 6.99 -3.65 -6.96
C ALA A 454 7.34 -4.39 -8.26
N CYS A 455 7.00 -5.68 -8.35
CA CYS A 455 7.32 -6.47 -9.53
C CYS A 455 6.50 -6.09 -10.77
N PRO A 456 7.16 -5.93 -11.94
CA PRO A 456 6.47 -5.59 -13.18
C PRO A 456 5.71 -6.80 -13.74
N GLY A 457 4.44 -6.62 -14.11
CA GLY A 457 3.62 -7.65 -14.75
C GLY A 457 2.13 -7.52 -14.40
N GLU A 458 1.28 -7.40 -15.41
CA GLU A 458 -0.16 -7.11 -15.25
C GLU A 458 -1.04 -8.38 -15.09
N GLU A 459 -0.55 -9.60 -15.36
CA GLU A 459 -1.44 -10.76 -15.57
C GLU A 459 -1.28 -11.99 -14.64
N SER A 460 -0.36 -11.96 -13.67
CA SER A 460 -0.42 -12.87 -12.51
C SER A 460 0.63 -12.45 -11.50
N ALA A 461 0.20 -11.83 -10.40
CA ALA A 461 1.11 -11.61 -9.27
C ALA A 461 1.58 -12.98 -8.77
N SER A 462 2.89 -13.14 -8.60
CA SER A 462 3.47 -14.31 -7.93
C SER A 462 2.72 -14.58 -6.62
N PRO A 463 2.26 -15.82 -6.39
CA PRO A 463 1.53 -16.13 -5.18
C PRO A 463 2.42 -15.97 -3.94
N ILE A 464 1.88 -15.46 -2.85
CA ILE A 464 2.60 -15.31 -1.59
C ILE A 464 2.23 -16.50 -0.70
N TRP A 465 3.22 -17.32 -0.36
CA TRP A 465 3.07 -18.49 0.50
C TRP A 465 3.54 -18.14 1.91
N VAL A 466 2.65 -18.27 2.87
CA VAL A 466 2.89 -17.88 4.26
C VAL A 466 2.88 -19.11 5.16
N ALA A 467 4.04 -19.40 5.75
CA ALA A 467 4.18 -20.47 6.73
C ALA A 467 3.35 -20.20 7.98
N LYS A 468 3.00 -21.27 8.70
CA LYS A 468 2.37 -21.20 10.01
C LYS A 468 3.14 -20.27 10.94
N GLY A 469 2.40 -19.56 11.78
CA GLY A 469 2.98 -18.58 12.68
C GLY A 469 2.06 -17.37 12.85
N THR A 470 2.48 -16.47 13.72
CA THR A 470 1.79 -15.20 13.95
C THR A 470 2.56 -14.07 13.29
N TYR A 471 1.86 -13.27 12.51
CA TYR A 471 2.38 -12.13 11.77
C TYR A 471 1.70 -10.86 12.26
N TYR A 472 2.49 -9.83 12.48
CA TYR A 472 2.02 -8.53 12.98
C TYR A 472 2.25 -7.46 11.91
N PRO A 473 1.29 -6.54 11.69
CA PRO A 473 1.49 -5.42 10.78
C PRO A 473 2.68 -4.54 11.17
N SER A 474 3.57 -4.26 10.21
CA SER A 474 4.77 -3.44 10.42
C SER A 474 4.70 -2.04 9.80
N LYS A 475 3.89 -1.85 8.76
CA LYS A 475 3.78 -0.60 8.00
C LYS A 475 2.69 0.32 8.56
N ASN A 476 3.07 1.53 8.94
CA ASN A 476 2.13 2.58 9.33
C ASN A 476 1.35 3.07 8.11
N PHE A 477 0.02 3.05 8.19
CA PHE A 477 -0.87 3.52 7.14
C PHE A 477 -1.97 4.41 7.72
N ASP A 478 -1.95 5.70 7.39
CA ASP A 478 -3.03 6.62 7.76
C ASP A 478 -4.14 6.60 6.71
N ALA A 479 -5.25 5.95 7.04
CA ALA A 479 -6.45 5.88 6.19
C ALA A 479 -7.13 7.25 5.98
N ASN A 480 -6.78 8.29 6.76
CA ASN A 480 -7.41 9.62 6.66
C ASN A 480 -6.65 10.60 5.75
N GLU A 481 -5.50 10.21 5.18
CA GLU A 481 -4.65 11.04 4.32
C GLU A 481 -4.24 12.40 4.93
N ASP A 482 -4.33 12.58 6.27
CA ASP A 482 -4.09 13.88 6.90
C ASP A 482 -2.59 14.16 7.14
N GLY A 483 -1.76 13.14 6.88
CA GLY A 483 -0.31 13.20 6.98
C GLY A 483 0.21 13.34 8.41
N GLN A 484 -0.66 13.28 9.42
CA GLN A 484 -0.30 13.31 10.83
C GLN A 484 -0.44 11.90 11.43
N LEU A 485 0.67 11.15 11.40
CA LEU A 485 0.82 9.93 12.20
C LEU A 485 0.77 10.31 13.70
N ASN A 486 -0.43 10.39 14.27
CA ASN A 486 -0.64 10.93 15.62
C ASN A 486 -1.27 9.95 16.62
N ASN A 487 -1.48 8.67 16.27
CA ASN A 487 -1.67 7.63 17.28
C ASN A 487 -0.42 6.75 17.42
N GLN A 488 -0.36 6.03 18.53
CA GLN A 488 0.83 5.35 19.06
C GLN A 488 1.25 4.10 18.24
N GLY A 489 1.12 4.13 16.90
CA GLY A 489 1.44 3.03 15.98
C GLY A 489 0.27 2.07 15.71
N ARG A 490 -0.97 2.47 15.97
CA ARG A 490 -2.19 1.63 15.78
C ARG A 490 -2.72 1.66 14.35
N GLU A 491 -2.20 2.58 13.54
CA GLU A 491 -2.34 2.70 12.09
C GLU A 491 -1.58 1.60 11.34
N ARG A 492 -0.86 0.70 12.03
CA ARG A 492 -0.17 -0.40 11.36
C ARG A 492 -1.17 -1.41 10.80
N THR A 493 -1.04 -1.74 9.53
CA THR A 493 -1.91 -2.69 8.81
C THR A 493 -1.15 -3.48 7.76
N PHE A 494 -1.63 -4.66 7.38
CA PHE A 494 -1.22 -5.32 6.15
C PHE A 494 -1.91 -4.61 4.98
N TYR A 495 -1.19 -3.68 4.36
CA TYR A 495 -1.72 -2.82 3.30
C TYR A 495 -1.53 -3.47 1.94
N MET A 496 -2.62 -3.59 1.19
CA MET A 496 -2.67 -4.23 -0.13
C MET A 496 -3.46 -3.35 -1.09
N ASN A 497 -2.87 -3.05 -2.25
CA ASN A 497 -3.48 -2.16 -3.27
C ASN A 497 -3.37 -2.71 -4.70
N LYS A 498 -3.08 -4.00 -4.84
CA LYS A 498 -3.08 -4.74 -6.11
C LYS A 498 -3.77 -6.09 -5.94
N ASN A 499 -4.18 -6.72 -7.03
CA ASN A 499 -4.68 -8.10 -7.01
C ASN A 499 -3.53 -9.05 -6.69
N LEU A 500 -3.59 -9.67 -5.51
CA LEU A 500 -2.57 -10.57 -4.96
C LEU A 500 -3.18 -11.94 -4.67
N GLN A 501 -2.37 -12.98 -4.75
CA GLN A 501 -2.75 -14.32 -4.31
C GLN A 501 -2.01 -14.65 -3.01
N LEU A 502 -2.64 -14.42 -1.86
CA LEU A 502 -2.10 -14.73 -0.54
C LEU A 502 -2.65 -16.07 -0.05
N PHE A 503 -1.74 -16.99 0.26
CA PHE A 503 -2.06 -18.32 0.76
C PHE A 503 -1.37 -18.57 2.12
N GLY A 504 -2.16 -18.75 3.18
CA GLY A 504 -1.73 -19.26 4.47
C GLY A 504 -1.90 -20.78 4.55
N GLY A 505 -1.24 -21.43 5.50
CA GLY A 505 -1.36 -22.89 5.67
C GLY A 505 -0.13 -23.72 5.32
N PHE A 506 1.04 -23.10 5.16
CA PHE A 506 2.27 -23.81 4.84
C PHE A 506 3.04 -24.20 6.11
N SER A 507 3.74 -25.33 6.08
CA SER A 507 4.62 -25.77 7.14
C SER A 507 6.04 -25.20 7.03
N GLY A 508 6.42 -24.68 5.85
CA GLY A 508 7.74 -24.08 5.57
C GLY A 508 8.68 -24.99 4.78
N PHE A 509 8.17 -26.07 4.16
CA PHE A 509 8.98 -27.04 3.41
C PHE A 509 8.32 -27.48 2.10
N GLU A 510 7.16 -26.93 1.77
CA GLU A 510 6.38 -27.28 0.60
C GLU A 510 7.08 -26.87 -0.69
N THR A 511 6.99 -27.73 -1.70
CA THR A 511 7.52 -27.48 -3.05
C THR A 511 6.41 -27.17 -4.06
N VAL A 512 5.14 -27.43 -3.73
CA VAL A 512 3.95 -27.20 -4.55
C VAL A 512 2.75 -26.80 -3.68
N ALA A 513 1.79 -26.05 -4.23
CA ALA A 513 0.67 -25.49 -3.46
C ALA A 513 -0.27 -26.57 -2.88
N GLU A 514 -0.39 -27.74 -3.53
CA GLU A 514 -1.27 -28.84 -3.08
C GLU A 514 -0.78 -29.55 -1.81
N GLN A 515 0.45 -29.28 -1.38
CA GLN A 515 0.97 -29.78 -0.10
C GLN A 515 0.52 -28.93 1.10
N ARG A 516 -0.07 -27.76 0.83
CA ARG A 516 -0.60 -26.85 1.84
C ARG A 516 -1.71 -27.53 2.64
N ASP A 517 -1.65 -27.39 3.97
CA ASP A 517 -2.67 -27.86 4.90
C ASP A 517 -2.97 -26.73 5.88
N TRP A 518 -3.95 -25.90 5.52
CA TRP A 518 -4.31 -24.69 6.24
C TRP A 518 -4.99 -24.95 7.59
N GLN A 519 -5.56 -26.15 7.77
CA GLN A 519 -6.15 -26.56 9.03
C GLN A 519 -5.07 -26.96 10.04
N LEU A 520 -4.03 -27.68 9.59
CA LEU A 520 -2.95 -28.16 10.46
C LEU A 520 -1.85 -27.11 10.69
N ASN A 521 -1.65 -26.18 9.76
CA ASN A 521 -0.59 -25.17 9.80
C ASN A 521 -1.18 -23.75 9.90
N PRO A 522 -1.73 -23.36 11.06
CA PRO A 522 -2.43 -22.07 11.19
C PRO A 522 -1.50 -20.88 10.94
N THR A 523 -1.90 -20.04 9.99
CA THR A 523 -1.26 -18.75 9.69
C THR A 523 -2.13 -17.62 10.25
N ILE A 524 -1.59 -16.86 11.20
CA ILE A 524 -2.34 -15.87 11.98
C ILE A 524 -1.88 -14.46 11.61
N LEU A 525 -2.81 -13.63 11.13
CA LEU A 525 -2.67 -12.18 11.01
C LEU A 525 -3.24 -11.54 12.28
N SER A 526 -2.37 -10.98 13.12
CA SER A 526 -2.76 -10.47 14.44
C SER A 526 -2.71 -8.95 14.51
N GLY A 527 -3.82 -8.35 14.96
CA GLY A 527 -3.88 -6.94 15.32
C GLY A 527 -3.23 -6.60 16.67
N ASP A 528 -2.84 -7.58 17.47
CA ASP A 528 -2.28 -7.39 18.82
C ASP A 528 -0.82 -6.88 18.77
N LEU A 529 -0.65 -5.57 18.62
CA LEU A 529 0.66 -4.95 18.34
C LEU A 529 1.60 -4.91 19.55
N ASP A 530 1.06 -4.96 20.77
CA ASP A 530 1.81 -5.03 22.03
C ASP A 530 1.95 -6.46 22.58
N GLN A 531 1.32 -7.44 21.93
CA GLN A 531 1.44 -8.88 22.19
C GLN A 531 0.97 -9.27 23.59
N ASP A 532 -0.06 -8.59 24.10
CA ASP A 532 -0.63 -8.85 25.43
C ASP A 532 -1.83 -9.83 25.37
N GLY A 533 -2.32 -10.14 24.18
CA GLY A 533 -3.46 -11.02 23.92
C GLY A 533 -4.82 -10.39 24.20
N GLU A 534 -4.89 -9.10 24.52
CA GLU A 534 -6.10 -8.43 24.95
C GLU A 534 -6.85 -7.74 23.79
N LYS A 535 -8.19 -7.81 23.84
CA LYS A 535 -9.05 -7.17 22.82
C LYS A 535 -9.14 -5.64 23.00
N SER A 536 -8.82 -5.14 24.19
CA SER A 536 -8.98 -3.73 24.58
C SER A 536 -7.67 -2.92 24.61
N GLY A 537 -6.57 -3.51 24.13
CA GLY A 537 -5.21 -2.96 24.14
C GLY A 537 -4.84 -2.14 22.90
N GLN A 538 -3.54 -2.03 22.65
CA GLN A 538 -2.95 -1.20 21.59
C GLN A 538 -2.99 -1.87 20.22
N ASN A 539 -4.14 -2.43 19.86
CA ASN A 539 -4.25 -3.25 18.66
C ASN A 539 -4.41 -2.39 17.40
N ALA A 540 -4.00 -2.91 16.26
CA ALA A 540 -4.25 -2.31 14.95
C ALA A 540 -5.73 -1.93 14.79
N PHE A 541 -6.02 -0.76 14.22
CA PHE A 541 -7.39 -0.42 13.86
C PHE A 541 -7.93 -1.40 12.82
N HIS A 542 -7.14 -1.66 11.78
CA HIS A 542 -7.43 -2.65 10.74
C HIS A 542 -6.26 -3.63 10.67
N VAL A 543 -6.49 -4.92 10.89
CA VAL A 543 -5.41 -5.92 10.71
C VAL A 543 -4.96 -5.92 9.24
N THR A 544 -5.92 -5.89 8.32
CA THR A 544 -5.69 -5.83 6.87
C THR A 544 -6.48 -4.68 6.26
N TYR A 545 -5.85 -3.93 5.35
CA TYR A 545 -6.48 -2.86 4.59
C TYR A 545 -6.30 -3.13 3.09
N ILE A 546 -7.42 -3.36 2.40
CA ILE A 546 -7.47 -3.65 0.96
C ILE A 546 -8.01 -2.41 0.25
N ASP A 547 -7.17 -1.79 -0.56
CA ASP A 547 -7.42 -0.47 -1.15
C ASP A 547 -7.57 -0.53 -2.66
N GLY A 548 -8.81 -0.43 -3.14
CA GLY A 548 -9.11 -0.31 -4.57
C GLY A 548 -9.05 1.11 -5.11
N THR A 549 -8.69 2.11 -4.30
CA THR A 549 -8.76 3.53 -4.68
C THR A 549 -7.47 4.12 -5.26
N THR A 550 -6.40 3.31 -5.30
CA THR A 550 -5.09 3.77 -5.77
C THR A 550 -4.96 3.74 -7.29
N SER A 551 -3.95 4.43 -7.82
CA SER A 551 -3.59 4.38 -9.24
C SER A 551 -3.16 2.98 -9.72
N ALA A 552 -2.87 2.06 -8.80
CA ALA A 552 -2.49 0.68 -9.11
C ALA A 552 -3.66 -0.18 -9.61
N GLY A 553 -4.90 0.32 -9.55
CA GLY A 553 -6.06 -0.27 -10.22
C GLY A 553 -7.11 -0.87 -9.29
N LYS A 554 -8.10 -1.52 -9.92
CA LYS A 554 -9.25 -2.19 -9.29
C LYS A 554 -8.82 -3.47 -8.56
N ILE A 555 -9.34 -3.66 -7.34
CA ILE A 555 -9.29 -4.96 -6.66
C ILE A 555 -10.52 -5.77 -7.04
N ASP A 556 -10.32 -6.93 -7.64
CA ASP A 556 -11.41 -7.81 -8.05
C ASP A 556 -11.20 -9.26 -7.62
N SER A 557 -12.02 -10.16 -8.16
CA SER A 557 -12.03 -11.57 -7.76
C SER A 557 -10.73 -12.32 -8.08
N SER A 558 -9.79 -11.72 -8.80
CA SER A 558 -8.44 -12.26 -8.97
C SER A 558 -7.56 -12.09 -7.72
N PHE A 559 -7.89 -11.14 -6.84
CA PHE A 559 -7.33 -11.09 -5.49
C PHE A 559 -7.85 -12.27 -4.68
N SER A 560 -6.96 -13.01 -4.03
CA SER A 560 -7.28 -14.14 -3.15
C SER A 560 -6.61 -13.99 -1.79
N LEU A 561 -7.40 -14.09 -0.72
CA LEU A 561 -6.94 -14.29 0.64
C LEU A 561 -7.47 -15.64 1.12
N ASP A 562 -6.59 -16.63 1.22
CA ASP A 562 -6.97 -18.03 1.50
C ASP A 562 -6.15 -18.61 2.66
N GLY A 563 -6.83 -19.17 3.67
CA GLY A 563 -6.19 -19.98 4.72
C GLY A 563 -5.61 -19.19 5.89
N PHE A 564 -6.15 -18.00 6.18
CA PHE A 564 -5.67 -17.14 7.27
C PHE A 564 -6.63 -17.06 8.46
N GLN A 565 -6.07 -16.89 9.65
CA GLN A 565 -6.81 -16.46 10.83
C GLN A 565 -6.54 -14.98 11.08
N VAL A 566 -7.57 -14.14 11.07
CA VAL A 566 -7.46 -12.69 11.29
C VAL A 566 -8.06 -12.33 12.65
N LEU A 567 -7.20 -11.91 13.56
CA LEU A 567 -7.50 -11.83 14.99
C LEU A 567 -7.24 -10.44 15.56
N LEU A 568 -8.01 -10.11 16.59
CA LEU A 568 -7.72 -9.02 17.55
C LEU A 568 -7.60 -7.61 16.94
N GLY A 569 -8.19 -7.35 15.76
CA GLY A 569 -8.37 -5.99 15.28
C GLY A 569 -9.27 -5.16 16.20
N ASN A 570 -8.97 -3.88 16.39
CA ASN A 570 -9.69 -2.99 17.29
C ASN A 570 -9.91 -1.60 16.67
N ALA A 571 -10.89 -1.49 15.76
CA ALA A 571 -11.29 -0.25 15.09
C ALA A 571 -12.12 0.66 16.01
N ASN A 572 -11.50 1.16 17.08
CA ASN A 572 -12.11 2.04 18.09
C ASN A 572 -11.69 3.51 17.94
N GLY A 573 -11.33 3.94 16.73
CA GLY A 573 -11.13 5.35 16.38
C GLY A 573 -12.43 6.16 16.46
N SER A 574 -12.48 7.32 15.80
CA SER A 574 -13.75 8.06 15.71
C SER A 574 -14.77 7.23 14.92
N SER A 575 -16.02 7.19 15.37
CA SER A 575 -17.11 6.51 14.65
C SER A 575 -17.40 7.14 13.27
N THR A 576 -16.87 8.33 12.99
CA THR A 576 -16.99 8.99 11.69
C THR A 576 -15.75 8.83 10.81
N SER A 577 -14.64 8.33 11.35
CA SER A 577 -13.40 8.07 10.60
C SER A 577 -13.33 6.63 10.11
N ASP A 578 -12.46 6.36 9.14
CA ASP A 578 -12.22 5.00 8.64
C ASP A 578 -11.72 4.08 9.77
N ASN A 579 -10.95 4.60 10.73
CA ASN A 579 -10.45 3.90 11.92
C ASN A 579 -11.54 3.39 12.91
N GLY A 580 -12.81 3.66 12.65
CA GLY A 580 -13.95 3.20 13.47
C GLY A 580 -14.63 1.92 12.95
N ARG A 581 -14.16 1.35 11.84
CA ARG A 581 -14.85 0.32 11.03
C ARG A 581 -13.94 -0.82 10.64
N GLY A 582 -14.47 -2.00 10.30
CA GLY A 582 -13.72 -3.06 9.61
C GLY A 582 -12.43 -3.48 10.33
N ALA A 583 -12.56 -4.00 11.56
CA ALA A 583 -11.39 -4.16 12.42
C ALA A 583 -10.45 -5.29 11.96
N ALA A 584 -10.98 -6.35 11.36
CA ALA A 584 -10.16 -7.39 10.73
C ALA A 584 -9.74 -6.96 9.32
N ILE A 585 -10.72 -6.66 8.46
CA ILE A 585 -10.49 -6.23 7.08
C ILE A 585 -11.33 -5.00 6.78
N TYR A 586 -10.66 -3.95 6.32
CA TYR A 586 -11.30 -2.80 5.67
C TYR A 586 -11.12 -2.92 4.15
N MET A 587 -12.21 -2.88 3.40
CA MET A 587 -12.19 -2.93 1.93
C MET A 587 -12.68 -1.60 1.35
N ASN A 588 -11.80 -0.88 0.66
CA ASN A 588 -12.07 0.44 0.13
C ASN A 588 -12.35 0.42 -1.38
N GLY A 589 -13.64 0.45 -1.74
CA GLY A 589 -14.12 0.53 -3.12
C GLY A 589 -14.92 1.81 -3.39
N ARG A 590 -14.63 2.91 -2.68
CA ARG A 590 -15.43 4.15 -2.75
C ARG A 590 -15.16 4.99 -3.99
N SER A 591 -16.02 5.96 -4.27
CA SER A 591 -15.77 7.08 -5.20
C SER A 591 -15.40 6.67 -6.63
N GLY A 592 -16.15 5.72 -7.21
CA GLY A 592 -15.96 5.23 -8.57
C GLY A 592 -14.95 4.08 -8.70
N ASN A 593 -14.34 3.66 -7.60
CA ASN A 593 -13.38 2.57 -7.56
C ASN A 593 -14.05 1.22 -7.24
N VAL A 594 -13.26 0.14 -7.27
CA VAL A 594 -13.76 -1.22 -7.05
C VAL A 594 -12.85 -1.99 -6.09
N CYS A 595 -13.45 -2.61 -5.08
CA CYS A 595 -12.79 -3.53 -4.16
C CYS A 595 -13.66 -4.75 -3.84
N SER A 596 -13.55 -5.78 -4.70
CA SER A 596 -14.36 -7.00 -4.67
C SER A 596 -13.48 -8.28 -4.63
N PRO A 597 -12.68 -8.49 -3.56
CA PRO A 597 -11.75 -9.62 -3.45
C PRO A 597 -12.44 -10.97 -3.23
N SER A 598 -11.70 -12.07 -3.46
CA SER A 598 -12.06 -13.42 -3.01
C SER A 598 -11.38 -13.74 -1.66
N ILE A 599 -12.18 -14.12 -0.68
CA ILE A 599 -11.75 -14.48 0.68
C ILE A 599 -12.24 -15.91 0.96
N SER A 600 -11.32 -16.83 1.23
CA SER A 600 -11.67 -18.24 1.42
C SER A 600 -10.94 -18.91 2.57
N ASN A 601 -11.54 -19.94 3.18
CA ASN A 601 -10.89 -20.76 4.21
C ASN A 601 -10.30 -19.93 5.37
N CYS A 602 -10.93 -18.80 5.71
CA CYS A 602 -10.43 -17.86 6.70
C CYS A 602 -11.23 -17.91 8.01
N VAL A 603 -10.57 -17.59 9.11
CA VAL A 603 -11.19 -17.46 10.44
C VAL A 603 -11.05 -16.02 10.94
N PHE A 604 -12.17 -15.35 11.17
CA PHE A 604 -12.23 -14.01 11.74
C PHE A 604 -12.69 -14.10 13.18
N ARG A 605 -11.80 -13.87 14.14
CA ARG A 605 -12.12 -14.06 15.55
C ARG A 605 -11.73 -12.89 16.43
N SER A 606 -12.64 -12.54 17.33
CA SER A 606 -12.43 -11.56 18.40
C SER A 606 -12.05 -10.16 17.89
N ASN A 607 -12.49 -9.77 16.70
CA ASN A 607 -12.30 -8.42 16.18
C ASN A 607 -13.38 -7.48 16.73
N ALA A 608 -13.08 -6.19 16.89
CA ALA A 608 -14.04 -5.19 17.38
C ALA A 608 -13.94 -3.85 16.64
N ALA A 609 -15.09 -3.33 16.23
CA ALA A 609 -15.24 -1.98 15.71
C ALA A 609 -16.19 -1.16 16.59
N ILE A 610 -15.98 0.15 16.71
CA ILE A 610 -16.93 1.02 17.42
C ILE A 610 -18.16 1.36 16.57
N ALA A 611 -18.04 1.29 15.24
CA ALA A 611 -19.09 1.65 14.30
C ALA A 611 -19.53 0.43 13.46
N GLU A 612 -19.04 0.26 12.23
CA GLU A 612 -19.52 -0.76 11.29
C GLU A 612 -18.51 -1.90 11.06
N GLY A 613 -18.99 -3.14 11.00
CA GLY A 613 -18.22 -4.30 10.55
C GLY A 613 -17.16 -4.72 11.56
N GLY A 614 -17.53 -5.55 12.54
CA GLY A 614 -16.61 -5.94 13.61
C GLY A 614 -15.43 -6.75 13.10
N ALA A 615 -15.63 -7.56 12.06
CA ALA A 615 -14.57 -8.18 11.29
C ALA A 615 -14.36 -7.45 9.94
N ILE A 616 -15.36 -7.48 9.06
CA ILE A 616 -15.22 -6.99 7.68
C ILE A 616 -16.12 -5.78 7.46
N TYR A 617 -15.55 -4.72 6.88
CA TYR A 617 -16.28 -3.59 6.33
C TYR A 617 -16.06 -3.48 4.82
N SER A 618 -17.13 -3.64 4.04
CA SER A 618 -17.13 -3.53 2.58
C SER A 618 -17.62 -2.14 2.17
N TYR A 619 -16.73 -1.25 1.75
CA TYR A 619 -17.06 0.15 1.47
C TYR A 619 -17.24 0.43 -0.02
N GLY A 620 -18.45 0.26 -0.53
CA GLY A 620 -18.82 0.52 -1.93
C GLY A 620 -19.50 1.88 -2.16
N ALA A 621 -19.31 2.87 -1.28
CA ALA A 621 -20.02 4.13 -1.40
C ALA A 621 -19.62 4.91 -2.66
N SER A 622 -20.58 5.19 -3.53
CA SER A 622 -20.36 5.75 -4.87
C SER A 622 -19.36 4.97 -5.73
N GLY A 623 -19.07 3.70 -5.40
CA GLY A 623 -18.23 2.78 -6.16
C GLY A 623 -18.76 1.34 -6.00
N GLU A 624 -17.87 0.36 -5.89
CA GLU A 624 -18.24 -1.06 -5.76
C GLU A 624 -17.38 -1.78 -4.72
N SER A 625 -18.03 -2.50 -3.79
CA SER A 625 -17.34 -3.46 -2.93
C SER A 625 -18.22 -4.69 -2.67
N SER A 626 -18.04 -5.71 -3.50
CA SER A 626 -18.85 -6.93 -3.55
C SER A 626 -17.99 -8.19 -3.40
N PRO A 627 -17.43 -8.46 -2.21
CA PRO A 627 -16.51 -9.57 -1.99
C PRO A 627 -17.20 -10.94 -2.13
N SER A 628 -16.42 -11.94 -2.51
CA SER A 628 -16.79 -13.36 -2.41
C SER A 628 -16.17 -13.96 -1.17
N ILE A 629 -16.98 -14.49 -0.27
CA ILE A 629 -16.58 -15.02 1.04
C ILE A 629 -17.03 -16.48 1.12
N ILE A 630 -16.08 -17.40 1.08
CA ILE A 630 -16.33 -18.84 0.94
C ILE A 630 -15.66 -19.60 2.07
N ASN A 631 -16.31 -20.61 2.67
CA ASN A 631 -15.70 -21.46 3.69
C ASN A 631 -15.03 -20.67 4.84
N CYS A 632 -15.65 -19.58 5.29
CA CYS A 632 -15.11 -18.73 6.34
C CYS A 632 -15.86 -18.92 7.68
N SER A 633 -15.15 -18.72 8.79
CA SER A 633 -15.73 -18.74 10.13
C SER A 633 -15.59 -17.38 10.82
N PHE A 634 -16.68 -16.84 11.34
CA PHE A 634 -16.74 -15.55 12.07
C PHE A 634 -17.15 -15.79 13.52
N ILE A 635 -16.24 -15.57 14.46
CA ILE A 635 -16.39 -15.98 15.85
C ILE A 635 -16.17 -14.81 16.82
N GLY A 636 -17.18 -14.44 17.60
CA GLY A 636 -17.00 -13.48 18.69
C GLY A 636 -16.59 -12.07 18.24
N ASN A 637 -16.98 -11.66 17.03
CA ASN A 637 -16.71 -10.31 16.53
C ASN A 637 -17.77 -9.32 17.06
N THR A 638 -17.40 -8.05 17.20
CA THR A 638 -18.28 -7.04 17.84
C THR A 638 -18.28 -5.72 17.08
N ALA A 639 -19.45 -5.12 16.87
CA ALA A 639 -19.57 -3.77 16.29
C ALA A 639 -20.80 -3.02 16.82
N SER A 640 -21.00 -1.76 16.42
CA SER A 640 -22.33 -1.13 16.55
C SER A 640 -23.28 -1.69 15.51
N GLU A 641 -22.83 -1.88 14.26
CA GLU A 641 -23.64 -2.39 13.16
C GLU A 641 -22.86 -3.48 12.40
N GLY A 642 -23.46 -4.65 12.18
CA GLY A 642 -22.80 -5.77 11.52
C GLY A 642 -21.67 -6.34 12.38
N GLY A 643 -22.02 -7.14 13.39
CA GLY A 643 -21.05 -7.62 14.38
C GLY A 643 -19.90 -8.41 13.77
N ALA A 644 -20.15 -9.12 12.67
CA ALA A 644 -19.13 -9.70 11.81
C ALA A 644 -18.90 -8.85 10.55
N ILE A 645 -19.91 -8.69 9.69
CA ILE A 645 -19.76 -8.05 8.38
C ILE A 645 -20.75 -6.90 8.23
N TYR A 646 -20.25 -5.77 7.74
CA TYR A 646 -21.08 -4.68 7.27
C TYR A 646 -20.78 -4.36 5.80
N SER A 647 -21.83 -4.31 4.98
CA SER A 647 -21.77 -4.09 3.54
C SER A 647 -22.41 -2.75 3.20
N SER A 648 -21.62 -1.76 2.79
CA SER A 648 -22.08 -0.39 2.53
C SER A 648 -22.16 -0.10 1.04
N GLY A 649 -23.36 -0.08 0.47
CA GLY A 649 -23.62 0.29 -0.92
C GLY A 649 -23.91 1.77 -1.12
N GLY A 650 -23.58 2.68 -0.19
CA GLY A 650 -24.08 4.07 -0.17
C GLY A 650 -23.95 4.83 -1.50
N SER A 651 -25.04 5.03 -2.24
CA SER A 651 -25.01 5.59 -3.62
C SER A 651 -24.12 4.85 -4.64
N GLY A 652 -23.66 3.64 -4.30
CA GLY A 652 -22.89 2.72 -5.14
C GLY A 652 -23.43 1.29 -4.98
N GLU A 653 -22.54 0.29 -4.93
CA GLU A 653 -22.90 -1.12 -4.81
C GLU A 653 -22.06 -1.87 -3.77
N SER A 654 -22.73 -2.66 -2.92
CA SER A 654 -22.09 -3.68 -2.09
C SER A 654 -22.97 -4.92 -1.97
N SER A 655 -22.67 -5.92 -2.80
CA SER A 655 -23.46 -7.14 -3.01
C SER A 655 -22.62 -8.39 -2.70
N PRO A 656 -22.24 -8.64 -1.42
CA PRO A 656 -21.37 -9.77 -1.09
C PRO A 656 -22.02 -11.12 -1.38
N SER A 657 -21.20 -12.09 -1.80
CA SER A 657 -21.58 -13.49 -1.89
C SER A 657 -20.95 -14.26 -0.73
N ILE A 658 -21.77 -14.88 0.12
CA ILE A 658 -21.38 -15.55 1.36
C ILE A 658 -21.82 -17.01 1.27
N ILE A 659 -20.86 -17.93 1.19
CA ILE A 659 -21.12 -19.35 0.89
C ILE A 659 -20.39 -20.23 1.90
N ASN A 660 -21.05 -21.26 2.42
CA ASN A 660 -20.44 -22.25 3.33
C ASN A 660 -19.80 -21.62 4.58
N CYS A 661 -20.38 -20.54 5.10
CA CYS A 661 -19.79 -19.80 6.22
C CYS A 661 -20.49 -20.08 7.54
N SER A 662 -19.75 -20.02 8.66
CA SER A 662 -20.32 -20.10 10.00
C SER A 662 -20.17 -18.76 10.75
N PHE A 663 -21.22 -18.31 11.43
CA PHE A 663 -21.24 -17.11 12.27
C PHE A 663 -21.64 -17.52 13.69
N ILE A 664 -20.73 -17.34 14.65
CA ILE A 664 -20.90 -17.81 16.03
C ILE A 664 -20.58 -16.67 17.00
N ASP A 665 -21.48 -16.41 17.95
CA ASP A 665 -21.27 -15.44 19.03
C ASP A 665 -20.95 -14.00 18.58
N ASN A 666 -21.34 -13.61 17.36
CA ASN A 666 -21.11 -12.25 16.88
C ASN A 666 -22.14 -11.28 17.48
N THR A 667 -21.71 -10.09 17.88
CA THR A 667 -22.56 -9.15 18.64
C THR A 667 -22.59 -7.76 18.02
N ALA A 668 -23.78 -7.16 17.91
CA ALA A 668 -23.95 -5.77 17.49
C ALA A 668 -25.14 -5.06 18.14
N SER A 669 -25.35 -3.78 17.80
CA SER A 669 -26.64 -3.12 18.06
C SER A 669 -27.66 -3.48 16.99
N THR A 670 -27.23 -3.53 15.71
CA THR A 670 -28.04 -4.02 14.58
C THR A 670 -27.26 -5.00 13.72
N GLY A 671 -27.89 -6.11 13.32
CA GLY A 671 -27.23 -7.14 12.52
C GLY A 671 -26.11 -7.83 13.31
N GLY A 672 -26.45 -8.70 14.26
CA GLY A 672 -25.45 -9.32 15.16
C GLY A 672 -24.35 -10.06 14.40
N ALA A 673 -24.67 -10.67 13.26
CA ALA A 673 -23.66 -11.14 12.30
C ALA A 673 -23.51 -10.19 11.10
N LEU A 674 -24.57 -9.98 10.33
CA LEU A 674 -24.52 -9.29 9.03
C LEU A 674 -25.40 -8.05 9.02
N HIS A 675 -24.87 -6.94 8.51
CA HIS A 675 -25.65 -5.77 8.13
C HIS A 675 -25.41 -5.45 6.66
N ASN A 676 -26.44 -5.60 5.82
CA ASN A 676 -26.40 -5.24 4.42
C ASN A 676 -27.13 -3.90 4.20
N ASP A 677 -26.36 -2.84 3.93
CA ASP A 677 -26.88 -1.49 3.74
C ASP A 677 -26.88 -1.09 2.26
N GLY A 678 -28.06 -1.15 1.64
CA GLY A 678 -28.32 -0.64 0.29
C GLY A 678 -28.84 0.80 0.31
N LYS A 679 -28.64 1.56 1.39
CA LYS A 679 -29.19 2.91 1.54
C LYS A 679 -28.68 3.84 0.42
N PHE A 680 -29.61 4.43 -0.32
CA PHE A 680 -29.36 5.25 -1.51
C PHE A 680 -28.60 4.57 -2.67
N GLY A 681 -28.24 3.28 -2.55
CA GLY A 681 -27.54 2.52 -3.58
C GLY A 681 -28.08 1.10 -3.70
N VAL A 682 -27.20 0.12 -3.83
CA VAL A 682 -27.55 -1.28 -4.12
C VAL A 682 -26.84 -2.24 -3.17
N SER A 683 -27.59 -3.21 -2.63
CA SER A 683 -27.03 -4.37 -1.93
C SER A 683 -27.83 -5.63 -2.23
N LEU A 684 -27.26 -6.54 -3.04
CA LEU A 684 -27.92 -7.75 -3.54
C LEU A 684 -27.23 -9.02 -3.00
N SER A 685 -27.08 -9.13 -1.69
CA SER A 685 -26.31 -10.21 -1.07
C SER A 685 -26.88 -11.60 -1.38
N VAL A 686 -25.99 -12.58 -1.56
CA VAL A 686 -26.33 -14.00 -1.73
C VAL A 686 -25.72 -14.76 -0.58
N ILE A 687 -26.56 -15.45 0.20
CA ILE A 687 -26.16 -16.20 1.39
C ILE A 687 -26.62 -17.64 1.20
N THR A 688 -25.68 -18.55 1.06
CA THR A 688 -25.98 -19.95 0.77
C THR A 688 -25.18 -20.86 1.69
N ASN A 689 -25.80 -21.92 2.18
CA ASN A 689 -25.11 -22.94 2.98
C ASN A 689 -24.43 -22.33 4.23
N CYS A 690 -25.07 -21.39 4.92
CA CYS A 690 -24.45 -20.73 6.08
C CYS A 690 -25.10 -21.19 7.39
N SER A 691 -24.36 -21.12 8.50
CA SER A 691 -24.87 -21.42 9.84
C SER A 691 -24.65 -20.24 10.78
N PHE A 692 -25.72 -19.71 11.36
CA PHE A 692 -25.73 -18.62 12.33
C PHE A 692 -26.16 -19.17 13.69
N LEU A 693 -25.25 -19.12 14.67
CA LEU A 693 -25.50 -19.55 16.04
C LEU A 693 -25.20 -18.42 17.03
N ASN A 694 -26.15 -18.14 17.92
CA ASN A 694 -25.95 -17.24 19.07
C ASN A 694 -25.40 -15.85 18.70
N CYS A 695 -25.72 -15.37 17.50
CA CYS A 695 -25.46 -14.00 17.08
C CYS A 695 -26.50 -13.08 17.72
N PHE A 696 -26.05 -11.98 18.31
CA PHE A 696 -26.90 -11.15 19.15
C PHE A 696 -26.91 -9.69 18.68
N ALA A 697 -28.11 -9.13 18.56
CA ALA A 697 -28.31 -7.70 18.32
C ALA A 697 -29.14 -7.08 19.44
N SER A 698 -28.64 -6.03 20.09
CA SER A 698 -29.37 -5.39 21.19
C SER A 698 -30.58 -4.56 20.74
N SER A 699 -30.71 -4.25 19.45
CA SER A 699 -31.81 -3.45 18.91
C SER A 699 -32.62 -4.15 17.83
N SER A 700 -32.00 -4.72 16.78
CA SER A 700 -32.73 -5.40 15.69
C SER A 700 -31.82 -6.31 14.85
N GLY A 701 -32.35 -7.45 14.38
CA GLY A 701 -31.65 -8.34 13.46
C GLY A 701 -30.52 -9.10 14.14
N GLY A 702 -30.88 -10.07 14.98
CA GLY A 702 -29.98 -10.96 15.71
C GLY A 702 -28.90 -11.58 14.83
N ALA A 703 -29.28 -12.21 13.72
CA ALA A 703 -28.32 -12.66 12.71
C ALA A 703 -28.13 -11.61 11.61
N ILE A 704 -29.19 -11.20 10.92
CA ILE A 704 -29.10 -10.36 9.71
C ILE A 704 -30.00 -9.13 9.81
N TYR A 705 -29.44 -7.98 9.43
CA TYR A 705 -30.17 -6.75 9.20
C TYR A 705 -30.00 -6.28 7.75
N ASN A 706 -31.10 -6.11 7.03
CA ASN A 706 -31.11 -5.67 5.64
C ASN A 706 -31.82 -4.31 5.51
N ASN A 707 -31.11 -3.30 4.99
CA ASN A 707 -31.64 -1.95 4.84
C ASN A 707 -31.63 -1.51 3.37
N GLY A 708 -32.81 -1.21 2.82
CA GLY A 708 -32.99 -0.67 1.48
C GLY A 708 -33.44 0.80 1.45
N THR A 709 -33.29 1.53 2.55
CA THR A 709 -33.84 2.89 2.67
C THR A 709 -33.33 3.82 1.56
N GLY A 710 -34.23 4.27 0.67
CA GLY A 710 -33.88 5.16 -0.43
C GLY A 710 -33.05 4.52 -1.55
N GLY A 711 -32.80 3.21 -1.50
CA GLY A 711 -32.08 2.44 -2.51
C GLY A 711 -32.73 1.06 -2.72
N MET A 712 -31.92 0.05 -3.04
CA MET A 712 -32.35 -1.32 -3.24
C MET A 712 -31.55 -2.27 -2.35
N ASN A 713 -32.25 -3.09 -1.57
CA ASN A 713 -31.66 -4.20 -0.86
C ASN A 713 -32.47 -5.48 -1.08
N THR A 714 -31.83 -6.51 -1.63
CA THR A 714 -32.43 -7.83 -1.75
C THR A 714 -31.45 -8.96 -1.44
N ALA A 715 -31.58 -9.56 -0.26
CA ALA A 715 -30.82 -10.75 0.09
C ALA A 715 -31.51 -12.03 -0.41
N LYS A 716 -30.76 -12.92 -1.05
CA LYS A 716 -31.20 -14.28 -1.39
C LYS A 716 -30.54 -15.26 -0.44
N ILE A 717 -31.36 -15.96 0.35
CA ILE A 717 -30.88 -16.86 1.39
C ILE A 717 -31.38 -18.28 1.09
N SER A 718 -30.45 -19.24 1.04
CA SER A 718 -30.78 -20.64 0.78
C SER A 718 -29.93 -21.60 1.60
N ASN A 719 -30.47 -22.80 1.88
CA ASN A 719 -29.75 -23.90 2.54
C ASN A 719 -29.04 -23.46 3.83
N SER A 720 -29.60 -22.54 4.61
CA SER A 720 -28.90 -21.93 5.75
C SER A 720 -29.60 -22.22 7.07
N ILE A 721 -28.85 -22.22 8.16
CA ILE A 721 -29.33 -22.46 9.52
C ILE A 721 -29.24 -21.16 10.32
N PHE A 722 -30.33 -20.83 10.99
CA PHE A 722 -30.52 -19.67 11.87
C PHE A 722 -31.03 -20.21 13.21
N TRP A 723 -30.17 -20.25 14.22
CA TRP A 723 -30.49 -20.87 15.52
C TRP A 723 -29.99 -20.04 16.71
N ASP A 724 -30.85 -19.85 17.72
CA ASP A 724 -30.55 -19.11 18.95
C ASP A 724 -30.03 -17.67 18.72
N ASN A 725 -30.38 -16.99 17.62
CA ASN A 725 -29.93 -15.60 17.38
C ASN A 725 -30.94 -14.55 17.88
N GLY A 726 -32.09 -14.95 18.41
CA GLY A 726 -33.17 -14.05 18.81
C GLY A 726 -33.98 -13.55 17.60
N ASP A 727 -33.98 -12.25 17.31
CA ASP A 727 -34.65 -11.70 16.12
C ASP A 727 -33.86 -12.03 14.84
N GLU A 728 -33.87 -13.30 14.40
CA GLU A 728 -33.01 -13.85 13.34
C GLU A 728 -32.73 -12.89 12.16
N ILE A 729 -33.77 -12.45 11.43
CA ILE A 729 -33.62 -11.56 10.27
C ILE A 729 -34.60 -10.39 10.34
N ILE A 730 -34.10 -9.16 10.13
CA ILE A 730 -34.93 -7.95 10.04
C ILE A 730 -34.73 -7.25 8.69
N LEU A 731 -35.84 -6.81 8.10
CA LEU A 731 -35.89 -6.08 6.83
C LEU A 731 -36.41 -4.65 7.06
N GLN A 732 -35.60 -3.65 6.74
CA GLN A 732 -35.99 -2.24 6.72
C GLN A 732 -36.01 -1.72 5.27
N ASN A 733 -37.20 -1.47 4.72
CA ASN A 733 -37.36 -1.04 3.32
C ASN A 733 -36.64 -1.97 2.32
N ALA A 734 -36.53 -3.25 2.65
CA ALA A 734 -35.81 -4.28 1.91
C ALA A 734 -36.75 -5.45 1.58
N VAL A 735 -36.40 -6.24 0.57
CA VAL A 735 -37.13 -7.45 0.18
C VAL A 735 -36.15 -8.60 0.07
N SER A 736 -36.27 -9.62 0.90
CA SER A 736 -35.37 -10.79 0.88
C SER A 736 -36.16 -12.08 0.67
N SER A 737 -35.48 -13.16 0.26
CA SER A 737 -36.10 -14.48 0.10
C SER A 737 -35.38 -15.53 0.92
N LEU A 738 -36.14 -16.46 1.52
CA LEU A 738 -35.63 -17.58 2.30
C LEU A 738 -36.15 -18.90 1.70
N THR A 739 -35.25 -19.84 1.38
CA THR A 739 -35.59 -21.14 0.77
C THR A 739 -34.78 -22.27 1.40
N ASN A 740 -35.40 -23.40 1.73
CA ASN A 740 -34.69 -24.57 2.28
C ASN A 740 -33.78 -24.22 3.48
N CYS A 741 -34.26 -23.40 4.42
CA CYS A 741 -33.49 -23.00 5.59
C CYS A 741 -34.07 -23.63 6.87
N ILE A 742 -33.22 -23.77 7.90
CA ILE A 742 -33.69 -24.00 9.28
C ILE A 742 -33.70 -22.66 10.00
N PHE A 743 -34.82 -22.31 10.62
CA PHE A 743 -35.08 -20.99 11.17
C PHE A 743 -35.80 -21.11 12.51
N ASP A 744 -35.09 -20.78 13.60
CA ASP A 744 -35.63 -20.68 14.95
C ASP A 744 -36.48 -19.42 15.09
N ASP A 745 -37.79 -19.55 14.92
CA ASP A 745 -38.73 -18.44 15.11
C ASP A 745 -39.37 -18.43 16.51
N GLY A 746 -38.95 -19.34 17.39
CA GLY A 746 -39.50 -19.52 18.73
C GLY A 746 -40.95 -20.02 18.75
N SER A 747 -41.49 -20.54 17.63
CA SER A 747 -42.86 -21.05 17.58
C SER A 747 -42.96 -22.42 18.27
N PRO A 748 -43.87 -22.59 19.26
CA PRO A 748 -44.00 -23.85 19.97
C PRO A 748 -44.66 -24.98 19.16
N ASP A 749 -45.11 -24.70 17.92
CA ASP A 749 -45.81 -25.64 17.05
C ASP A 749 -45.00 -26.13 15.85
N GLY A 750 -43.73 -25.69 15.71
CA GLY A 750 -42.84 -26.07 14.60
C GLY A 750 -43.25 -25.49 13.24
N SER A 751 -44.13 -24.47 13.21
CA SER A 751 -44.45 -23.72 12.00
C SER A 751 -43.48 -22.56 11.81
N VAL A 752 -43.02 -22.34 10.58
CA VAL A 752 -42.10 -21.23 10.26
C VAL A 752 -42.86 -19.94 10.01
N ASN A 753 -42.65 -18.94 10.86
CA ASN A 753 -43.21 -17.59 10.77
C ASN A 753 -42.15 -16.60 10.28
N LEU A 754 -42.14 -16.36 8.97
CA LEU A 754 -41.17 -15.45 8.37
C LEU A 754 -41.47 -13.96 8.69
N PRO A 755 -40.42 -13.11 8.76
CA PRO A 755 -40.59 -11.68 8.93
C PRO A 755 -41.46 -11.04 7.83
N PRO A 756 -42.19 -9.95 8.12
CA PRO A 756 -42.91 -9.20 7.10
C PRO A 756 -41.98 -8.75 5.97
N SER A 757 -42.44 -8.88 4.72
CA SER A 757 -41.65 -8.58 3.49
C SER A 757 -40.55 -9.60 3.15
N MET A 758 -40.41 -10.67 3.94
CA MET A 758 -39.66 -11.85 3.54
C MET A 758 -40.50 -12.69 2.57
N ILE A 759 -39.91 -13.09 1.45
CA ILE A 759 -40.51 -14.00 0.48
C ILE A 759 -40.19 -15.43 0.92
N ASP A 760 -41.23 -16.21 1.21
CA ASP A 760 -41.09 -17.66 1.43
C ASP A 760 -40.86 -18.36 0.08
N GLY A 761 -39.64 -18.85 -0.12
CA GLY A 761 -39.28 -19.68 -1.27
C GLY A 761 -39.63 -21.17 -1.08
N GLY A 762 -40.11 -21.55 0.11
CA GLY A 762 -40.56 -22.89 0.45
C GLY A 762 -39.51 -23.76 1.17
N ASN A 763 -39.99 -24.85 1.77
CA ASN A 763 -39.21 -25.86 2.48
C ASN A 763 -38.35 -25.34 3.64
N ASN A 764 -38.78 -24.23 4.26
CA ASN A 764 -38.18 -23.75 5.48
C ASN A 764 -38.68 -24.57 6.68
N LEU A 765 -37.80 -24.86 7.64
CA LEU A 765 -38.05 -25.72 8.79
C LEU A 765 -37.82 -24.95 10.10
N ASP A 766 -38.68 -25.16 11.08
CA ASP A 766 -38.40 -24.82 12.48
C ASP A 766 -38.18 -26.13 13.24
N ALA A 767 -36.91 -26.54 13.32
CA ALA A 767 -36.50 -27.78 13.97
C ALA A 767 -35.04 -27.68 14.41
N TYR A 768 -34.75 -28.16 15.63
CA TYR A 768 -33.39 -28.11 16.16
C TYR A 768 -32.39 -28.81 15.21
N PRO A 769 -31.31 -28.12 14.78
CA PRO A 769 -30.36 -28.65 13.81
C PRO A 769 -29.55 -29.87 14.26
N LEU A 770 -29.55 -30.20 15.56
CA LEU A 770 -28.73 -31.29 16.14
C LEU A 770 -27.23 -31.10 15.84
N PHE A 771 -26.66 -29.98 16.30
CA PHE A 771 -25.22 -29.73 16.24
C PHE A 771 -24.41 -30.64 17.18
N ALA A 772 -23.18 -30.97 16.80
CA ALA A 772 -22.30 -31.88 17.52
C ALA A 772 -21.85 -31.33 18.88
N ASP A 773 -21.32 -30.11 18.92
CA ASP A 773 -20.89 -29.45 20.15
C ASP A 773 -20.95 -27.92 20.00
N PRO A 774 -22.17 -27.33 19.96
CA PRO A 774 -22.35 -25.90 19.72
C PRO A 774 -21.71 -25.04 20.82
N ALA A 775 -21.58 -25.55 22.05
CA ALA A 775 -20.95 -24.86 23.16
C ALA A 775 -19.44 -24.64 22.95
N ASN A 776 -18.80 -25.49 22.14
CA ASN A 776 -17.40 -25.37 21.74
C ASN A 776 -17.24 -24.97 20.27
N GLN A 777 -18.25 -24.30 19.70
CA GLN A 777 -18.23 -23.74 18.34
C GLN A 777 -18.19 -24.81 17.21
N ASP A 778 -18.58 -26.06 17.51
CA ASP A 778 -18.66 -27.14 16.53
C ASP A 778 -20.11 -27.32 16.04
N LEU A 779 -20.37 -26.79 14.85
CA LEU A 779 -21.70 -26.85 14.21
C LEU A 779 -21.83 -28.00 13.20
N ARG A 780 -20.93 -28.99 13.24
CA ARG A 780 -21.11 -30.21 12.45
C ARG A 780 -22.42 -30.90 12.84
N LEU A 781 -23.08 -31.51 11.87
CA LEU A 781 -24.38 -32.15 12.06
C LEU A 781 -24.22 -33.50 12.75
N LEU A 782 -25.11 -33.81 13.69
CA LEU A 782 -25.25 -35.16 14.25
C LEU A 782 -26.22 -36.00 13.41
N PRO A 783 -26.14 -37.35 13.54
CA PRO A 783 -27.14 -38.24 12.95
C PRO A 783 -28.57 -37.82 13.29
N TYR A 784 -29.47 -37.97 12.32
CA TYR A 784 -30.89 -37.58 12.40
C TYR A 784 -31.15 -36.07 12.44
N SER A 785 -30.14 -35.24 12.21
CA SER A 785 -30.35 -33.82 11.97
C SER A 785 -31.41 -33.58 10.89
N PRO A 786 -32.38 -32.67 11.10
CA PRO A 786 -33.33 -32.28 10.06
C PRO A 786 -32.66 -31.55 8.88
N ALA A 787 -31.39 -31.16 9.01
CA ALA A 787 -30.62 -30.51 7.96
C ALA A 787 -30.07 -31.49 6.92
N ILE A 788 -29.94 -32.78 7.28
CA ILE A 788 -29.32 -33.79 6.42
C ILE A 788 -30.21 -34.09 5.21
N ASN A 789 -29.63 -34.03 4.00
CA ASN A 789 -30.25 -34.26 2.71
C ASN A 789 -31.54 -33.42 2.51
N ALA A 790 -31.58 -32.21 3.06
CA ALA A 790 -32.77 -31.35 3.08
C ALA A 790 -32.64 -30.06 2.24
N GLY A 791 -31.46 -29.79 1.69
CA GLY A 791 -31.17 -28.60 0.91
C GLY A 791 -31.57 -28.70 -0.57
N VAL A 792 -31.22 -27.66 -1.33
CA VAL A 792 -31.41 -27.57 -2.78
C VAL A 792 -30.07 -27.39 -3.50
N ASN A 793 -29.71 -28.36 -4.33
CA ASN A 793 -28.42 -28.39 -5.05
C ASN A 793 -28.27 -27.21 -6.02
N ASP A 794 -29.35 -26.78 -6.68
CA ASP A 794 -29.32 -25.68 -7.66
C ASP A 794 -28.93 -24.33 -7.05
N SER A 795 -28.95 -24.20 -5.72
CA SER A 795 -28.46 -23.01 -5.03
C SER A 795 -26.93 -22.96 -4.89
N ILE A 796 -26.23 -24.08 -5.09
CA ILE A 796 -24.78 -24.16 -4.93
C ILE A 796 -24.10 -23.56 -6.17
N PRO A 797 -23.28 -22.51 -6.01
CA PRO A 797 -22.57 -21.93 -7.15
C PRO A 797 -21.56 -22.92 -7.76
N PRO A 798 -21.33 -22.88 -9.08
CA PRO A 798 -20.31 -23.71 -9.72
C PRO A 798 -18.93 -23.49 -9.09
N GLY A 799 -18.20 -24.59 -8.85
CA GLY A 799 -16.86 -24.56 -8.25
C GLY A 799 -16.82 -24.85 -6.75
N ILE A 800 -17.97 -24.77 -6.06
CA ILE A 800 -18.08 -25.17 -4.65
C ILE A 800 -18.24 -26.69 -4.59
N THR A 801 -17.17 -27.38 -4.19
CA THR A 801 -17.12 -28.86 -4.18
C THR A 801 -16.99 -29.45 -2.77
N THR A 802 -16.55 -28.65 -1.80
CA THR A 802 -16.46 -29.03 -0.39
C THR A 802 -17.22 -28.07 0.51
N ASP A 803 -17.50 -28.49 1.73
CA ASP A 803 -18.08 -27.70 2.82
C ASP A 803 -16.99 -27.01 3.67
N LEU A 804 -17.38 -26.42 4.81
CA LEU A 804 -16.45 -25.75 5.73
C LEU A 804 -15.45 -26.70 6.41
N ALA A 805 -15.72 -28.00 6.45
CA ALA A 805 -14.85 -29.03 7.03
C ALA A 805 -14.06 -29.81 5.96
N ASP A 806 -13.96 -29.29 4.73
CA ASP A 806 -13.36 -29.95 3.57
C ASP A 806 -14.01 -31.30 3.19
N THR A 807 -15.25 -31.55 3.65
CA THR A 807 -16.08 -32.70 3.25
C THR A 807 -16.74 -32.41 1.91
N THR A 808 -16.90 -33.44 1.05
CA THR A 808 -17.59 -33.27 -0.24
C THR A 808 -18.99 -32.70 -0.03
N ARG A 809 -19.35 -31.65 -0.79
CA ARG A 809 -20.53 -30.82 -0.50
C ARG A 809 -21.88 -31.42 -0.88
N ILE A 810 -21.91 -32.48 -1.70
CA ILE A 810 -23.15 -33.17 -2.04
C ILE A 810 -22.90 -34.65 -1.84
N ILE A 811 -23.39 -35.18 -0.72
CA ILE A 811 -23.38 -36.60 -0.39
C ILE A 811 -24.79 -37.16 -0.59
N ASP A 812 -24.90 -38.43 -1.01
CA ASP A 812 -26.19 -39.09 -1.29
C ASP A 812 -27.14 -38.37 -2.28
N GLY A 813 -26.62 -37.39 -3.03
CA GLY A 813 -27.31 -36.69 -4.11
C GLY A 813 -28.11 -35.45 -3.69
N ILE A 814 -28.18 -35.11 -2.40
CA ILE A 814 -28.85 -33.90 -1.91
C ILE A 814 -27.95 -33.21 -0.87
N VAL A 815 -27.69 -31.93 -1.06
CA VAL A 815 -26.91 -31.12 -0.11
C VAL A 815 -27.59 -30.97 1.25
N ASP A 816 -26.79 -30.90 2.31
CA ASP A 816 -27.27 -30.58 3.64
C ASP A 816 -27.49 -29.07 3.82
N ILE A 817 -28.47 -28.71 4.66
CA ILE A 817 -28.69 -27.33 5.08
C ILE A 817 -27.58 -26.93 6.07
N GLY A 818 -26.95 -25.77 5.87
CA GLY A 818 -25.93 -25.19 6.77
C GLY A 818 -24.52 -25.24 6.21
N ALA A 819 -23.55 -24.86 7.04
CA ALA A 819 -22.14 -24.76 6.65
C ALA A 819 -21.43 -26.11 6.44
N TYR A 820 -22.00 -27.20 6.98
CA TYR A 820 -21.39 -28.52 7.03
C TYR A 820 -22.27 -29.56 6.33
N GLU A 821 -21.62 -30.51 5.66
CA GLU A 821 -22.19 -31.73 5.11
C GLU A 821 -21.91 -32.90 6.05
N PHE A 822 -22.88 -33.79 6.23
CA PHE A 822 -22.75 -35.00 7.04
C PHE A 822 -22.04 -36.11 6.23
N PRO A 823 -20.91 -36.66 6.73
CA PRO A 823 -20.10 -37.61 5.97
C PRO A 823 -20.73 -39.01 5.84
N GLU A 824 -20.46 -39.69 4.72
CA GLU A 824 -20.83 -41.09 4.47
C GLU A 824 -20.11 -42.05 5.45
N GLY A 825 -20.85 -42.93 6.13
CA GLY A 825 -20.28 -44.07 6.87
C GLY A 825 -20.15 -43.93 8.40
N ASP A 826 -20.46 -42.76 8.99
CA ASP A 826 -20.56 -42.61 10.45
C ASP A 826 -21.92 -43.12 10.97
N CYS A 827 -21.92 -44.37 11.41
CA CYS A 827 -23.06 -45.00 12.11
C CYS A 827 -23.34 -44.27 13.44
N PRO A 828 -24.61 -44.07 13.86
CA PRO A 828 -24.92 -43.17 14.96
C PRO A 828 -24.25 -43.57 16.28
N ARG A 829 -23.34 -42.73 16.78
CA ARG A 829 -23.06 -42.73 18.22
C ARG A 829 -24.29 -42.16 18.90
N ASN A 830 -24.90 -42.98 19.76
CA ASN A 830 -26.02 -42.58 20.62
C ASN A 830 -25.73 -41.22 21.27
N PRO A 831 -26.70 -40.29 21.33
CA PRO A 831 -26.56 -39.09 22.14
C PRO A 831 -26.30 -39.50 23.59
N VAL A 832 -25.19 -39.03 24.16
CA VAL A 832 -25.03 -39.01 25.61
C VAL A 832 -26.02 -37.96 26.11
N LEU A 833 -27.12 -38.40 26.73
CA LEU A 833 -28.04 -37.52 27.44
C LEU A 833 -27.27 -36.88 28.60
N ASP A 834 -26.77 -35.65 28.41
CA ASP A 834 -26.28 -34.79 29.49
C ASP A 834 -27.49 -34.23 30.26
N GLU A 835 -27.49 -34.39 31.58
CA GLU A 835 -28.57 -34.01 32.51
C GLU A 835 -28.84 -32.49 32.58
N ARG A 836 -28.14 -31.66 31.80
CA ARG A 836 -28.26 -30.19 31.83
C ARG A 836 -29.34 -29.59 30.92
N TYR A 837 -29.95 -30.37 30.03
CA TYR A 837 -31.11 -29.95 29.23
C TYR A 837 -32.35 -30.78 29.61
N SER A 838 -33.04 -30.34 30.66
CA SER A 838 -34.31 -30.92 31.08
C SER A 838 -35.36 -30.75 29.97
N PRO A 839 -35.91 -31.83 29.37
CA PRO A 839 -36.92 -31.78 28.32
C PRO A 839 -38.32 -31.59 28.92
N LEU A 840 -38.50 -30.53 29.69
CA LEU A 840 -39.77 -30.16 30.33
C LEU A 840 -40.26 -28.82 29.79
N GLN A 841 -40.51 -28.73 28.48
CA GLN A 841 -41.60 -27.94 27.86
C GLN A 841 -41.46 -27.97 26.33
N GLY A 842 -42.08 -28.95 25.69
CA GLY A 842 -42.22 -29.02 24.23
C GLY A 842 -43.13 -30.19 23.87
N ASN A 843 -44.29 -29.92 23.26
CA ASN A 843 -45.23 -30.95 22.82
C ASN A 843 -44.70 -31.58 21.53
N TYR A 844 -44.36 -32.87 21.57
CA TYR A 844 -43.99 -33.63 20.37
C TYR A 844 -45.23 -33.97 19.52
N PRO A 845 -45.15 -33.95 18.17
CA PRO A 845 -46.21 -34.45 17.30
C PRO A 845 -46.39 -35.98 17.43
N ALA A 846 -47.62 -36.46 17.25
CA ALA A 846 -48.00 -37.85 17.52
C ALA A 846 -47.58 -38.86 16.43
N GLY A 847 -46.93 -39.95 16.82
CA GLY A 847 -46.78 -41.15 15.98
C GLY A 847 -45.83 -42.22 16.55
N MET A 848 -46.39 -43.22 17.24
CA MET A 848 -45.78 -44.39 17.93
C MET A 848 -45.07 -44.12 19.27
N SER A 849 -45.65 -44.64 20.36
CA SER A 849 -45.07 -44.67 21.70
C SER A 849 -45.28 -46.03 22.36
N ILE A 850 -44.30 -46.50 23.14
CA ILE A 850 -44.52 -47.54 24.17
C ILE A 850 -44.48 -46.85 25.53
N THR A 851 -45.57 -46.94 26.28
CA THR A 851 -45.63 -46.51 27.69
C THR A 851 -45.27 -47.70 28.58
N LEU A 852 -44.11 -47.67 29.24
CA LEU A 852 -43.82 -48.62 30.32
C LEU A 852 -44.59 -48.18 31.58
N SER A 853 -45.54 -49.00 32.02
CA SER A 853 -46.20 -48.86 33.32
C SER A 853 -46.08 -50.17 34.10
N GLY A 854 -45.37 -50.13 35.23
CA GLY A 854 -45.14 -51.28 36.12
C GLY A 854 -43.69 -51.42 36.59
N VAL A 855 -43.47 -52.22 37.64
CA VAL A 855 -42.16 -52.62 38.18
C VAL A 855 -41.67 -53.84 37.39
N VAL A 856 -40.46 -53.78 36.85
CA VAL A 856 -39.81 -54.93 36.19
C VAL A 856 -38.70 -55.45 37.12
N ASP A 857 -38.92 -56.60 37.73
CA ASP A 857 -37.89 -57.32 38.48
C ASP A 857 -36.91 -57.99 37.51
N VAL A 858 -35.69 -57.48 37.42
CA VAL A 858 -34.60 -58.11 36.65
C VAL A 858 -33.86 -59.07 37.58
N LEU A 859 -34.15 -60.37 37.48
CA LEU A 859 -33.36 -61.40 38.15
C LEU A 859 -32.03 -61.60 37.41
N SER A 860 -30.95 -61.38 38.16
CA SER A 860 -29.53 -61.65 37.88
C SER A 860 -29.18 -62.20 36.48
N THR A 861 -28.50 -61.34 35.70
CA THR A 861 -27.67 -61.61 34.50
C THR A 861 -28.31 -61.62 33.11
N GLY A 862 -29.48 -60.99 32.90
CA GLY A 862 -30.04 -60.78 31.56
C GLY A 862 -30.19 -59.31 31.17
N ASN A 863 -29.65 -58.91 30.02
CA ASN A 863 -29.94 -57.64 29.36
C ASN A 863 -31.42 -57.58 28.95
N VAL A 864 -32.07 -56.44 29.17
CA VAL A 864 -33.42 -56.17 28.65
C VAL A 864 -33.26 -55.48 27.30
N ILE A 865 -33.69 -56.13 26.21
CA ILE A 865 -33.66 -55.56 24.86
C ILE A 865 -35.04 -54.92 24.59
N LEU A 866 -35.05 -53.63 24.26
CA LEU A 866 -36.24 -52.88 23.86
C LEU A 866 -36.08 -52.43 22.41
N ASP A 867 -37.09 -52.66 21.59
CA ASP A 867 -37.08 -52.44 20.14
C ASP A 867 -38.07 -51.31 19.79
N ALA A 868 -37.59 -50.06 19.67
CA ALA A 868 -38.40 -48.89 19.26
C ALA A 868 -37.55 -47.66 18.84
N PRO A 869 -38.07 -46.80 17.93
CA PRO A 869 -37.38 -45.59 17.45
C PRO A 869 -37.38 -44.41 18.44
N THR A 870 -38.08 -44.49 19.58
CA THR A 870 -38.06 -43.45 20.64
C THR A 870 -38.45 -44.06 21.99
N VAL A 871 -37.75 -43.70 23.07
CA VAL A 871 -37.99 -44.20 24.45
C VAL A 871 -38.17 -43.02 25.41
N HIS A 872 -39.31 -42.96 26.11
CA HIS A 872 -39.53 -42.02 27.22
C HIS A 872 -39.45 -42.75 28.58
N ILE A 873 -38.65 -42.24 29.51
CA ILE A 873 -38.54 -42.74 30.89
C ILE A 873 -39.32 -41.81 31.82
N ASN A 874 -40.21 -42.36 32.65
CA ASN A 874 -41.07 -41.61 33.57
C ASN A 874 -40.26 -41.06 34.77
N PRO A 875 -40.59 -39.90 35.39
CA PRO A 875 -39.81 -39.32 36.49
C PRO A 875 -39.79 -40.15 37.79
N THR A 876 -40.58 -41.21 37.88
CA THR A 876 -40.62 -42.14 39.03
C THR A 876 -39.74 -43.39 38.82
N PHE A 877 -38.96 -43.44 37.74
CA PHE A 877 -38.08 -44.57 37.45
C PHE A 877 -36.82 -44.51 38.33
N ALA A 878 -36.69 -45.45 39.27
CA ALA A 878 -35.51 -45.60 40.11
C ALA A 878 -34.74 -46.87 39.71
N VAL A 879 -33.48 -46.71 39.30
CA VAL A 879 -32.55 -47.82 39.09
C VAL A 879 -31.89 -48.10 40.43
N GLU A 880 -32.29 -49.16 41.13
CA GLU A 880 -31.80 -49.39 42.49
C GLU A 880 -30.32 -49.83 42.57
N HIS A 881 -29.67 -50.25 41.48
CA HIS A 881 -28.24 -50.62 41.48
C HIS A 881 -27.48 -50.18 40.22
N MET A 882 -26.23 -49.72 40.39
CA MET A 882 -25.34 -49.20 39.34
C MET A 882 -25.12 -50.20 38.19
N GLY A 883 -25.84 -50.02 37.09
CA GLY A 883 -25.62 -50.67 35.80
C GLY A 883 -26.00 -49.74 34.65
N LEU A 884 -25.22 -49.76 33.57
CA LEU A 884 -25.52 -49.04 32.33
C LEU A 884 -26.75 -49.64 31.65
N LEU A 885 -27.66 -48.77 31.19
CA LEU A 885 -28.72 -49.13 30.25
C LEU A 885 -28.17 -48.94 28.84
N GLU A 886 -28.03 -50.01 28.07
CA GLU A 886 -27.50 -49.96 26.69
C GLU A 886 -28.62 -50.35 25.71
N VAL A 887 -28.96 -49.44 24.78
CA VAL A 887 -29.96 -49.65 23.72
C VAL A 887 -29.20 -49.92 22.42
N LYS A 888 -29.41 -51.07 21.78
CA LYS A 888 -28.79 -51.45 20.50
C LYS A 888 -29.83 -51.72 19.43
N GLN A 889 -29.59 -51.26 18.21
CA GLN A 889 -30.41 -51.56 17.03
C GLN A 889 -29.83 -52.76 16.25
N VAL A 890 -30.70 -53.62 15.71
CA VAL A 890 -30.30 -54.79 14.91
C VAL A 890 -29.85 -54.34 13.51
N GLY A 891 -28.64 -54.71 13.10
CA GLY A 891 -28.10 -54.48 11.74
C GLY A 891 -26.75 -53.76 11.67
N CYS A 892 -26.16 -53.39 12.80
CA CYS A 892 -24.84 -52.77 12.90
C CYS A 892 -23.89 -53.74 13.63
N GLU A 893 -22.64 -53.92 13.16
CA GLU A 893 -21.65 -54.82 13.79
C GLU A 893 -21.15 -54.31 15.15
#